data_AF-A0A5B7Y9V8-F1
#
_entry.id   AF-A0A5B7Y9V8-F1
#
_cell.length_a   1.000
_cell.length_b   1.000
_cell.length_c   1.000
_cell.angle_alpha   90.00
_cell.angle_beta   90.00
_cell.angle_gamma   90.00
#
_symmetry.space_group_name_H-M   'P 1'
#
loop_
_entity.id
_entity.type
_entity.pdbx_description
1 polymer ?
#
loop_
_entity_poly.entity_id
_entity_poly.type
_entity_poly.pdbx_seq_one_letter_code
_entity_poly.pdbx_strand_id
1 'polypeptide(L)'
;MVKIYNVLYKKTAFGVNVLKKNKFNVASFFSGAGGLDIGFEAAGFNIVFASDIMEQACQTYSRNFTHSKFFKNDISLITNQDLDKLKADNDIDVVIGGPPCQGFSNMGNKNSADPRNYLFQCYRKVIEHLQPTCFLFENVKGFRTMFEGRFFEKVINEFSAIGYNIHYSLLNANDYGVPQKRERIFLFGTKVDRPFKFPTKESTSFDNLRAYANVGEALNDLIDKDESVPNHIPLKHSDTVIKRYELIPEGGKLPKPEDLPVEIRRKNFGNTYTRLSRFEPSSTIVPGNNALPVHPVLNRSLTPREAARIQTFPDNYIFYGDRRSQCILVGNAVPPLLGAKLARNVAFHLNGVDILGEEPEKTINRGDVYTLNRKGKASRASLRFADLFCGVGGFTEGLKAAGLTSVLSADFDQYAVDAHRLNHQEECVKADLSNEFDRAKIIKKLKVESVDLIVGGPPCQGFSIFGNRRFVNTKKHDLSKDERNDLVHSFAEIVVSVRPKWFMMENVPGILSAHNGKYVNEVKSYFENHGYRVEFKIINCADYGVPQLRKRFLMIGTNTDLVIPWPKAKFFAEPEDWQQAHRTVGLALSGLDTEDSYFRFKNHNPPKHTKVVSDRFGFIEEGKKLEIEKLPSHLKIGTKTGKPIKNFSHVFKRLDRKKPSNTIVPGHNAFPVHPRLNRTLTVREAARIQSFHDNYEFVGPIINQCLQVGNAFPPLVAQLFGERLRTVVNKNWKSGESTQLALYSMLEELDANYL
;
A
#
# COMPACT_ATOMS: atom_id res chain seq x y z
N MET A 1 31.18 -53.43 -23.94
CA MET A 1 30.31 -52.31 -24.39
C MET A 1 28.93 -52.32 -23.70
N VAL A 2 28.85 -52.48 -22.37
CA VAL A 2 27.58 -52.49 -21.59
C VAL A 2 27.69 -51.65 -20.31
N LYS A 3 28.66 -50.73 -20.22
CA LYS A 3 28.88 -49.89 -19.01
C LYS A 3 28.95 -48.37 -19.26
N ILE A 4 28.49 -47.88 -20.43
CA ILE A 4 28.46 -46.44 -20.75
C ILE A 4 27.07 -46.05 -21.32
N TYR A 5 25.99 -46.51 -20.69
CA TYR A 5 24.60 -46.17 -21.11
C TYR A 5 23.70 -45.64 -19.98
N ASN A 6 24.21 -45.48 -18.75
CA ASN A 6 23.38 -45.19 -17.56
C ASN A 6 23.65 -43.84 -16.85
N VAL A 7 24.26 -42.84 -17.50
CA VAL A 7 24.61 -41.58 -16.81
C VAL A 7 23.76 -40.34 -17.21
N LEU A 8 22.87 -40.37 -18.21
CA LEU A 8 22.24 -39.10 -18.66
C LEU A 8 20.74 -39.10 -19.03
N TYR A 9 19.93 -40.10 -18.66
CA TYR A 9 18.53 -40.11 -19.09
C TYR A 9 17.55 -40.60 -18.01
N LYS A 10 16.91 -39.65 -17.31
CA LYS A 10 15.63 -39.91 -16.61
C LYS A 10 14.50 -39.70 -17.61
N LYS A 11 13.81 -40.79 -17.99
CA LYS A 11 12.51 -40.75 -18.66
C LYS A 11 11.54 -39.94 -17.81
N THR A 12 11.14 -38.75 -18.25
CA THR A 12 9.92 -38.09 -17.77
C THR A 12 8.72 -38.67 -18.52
N ALA A 13 7.57 -38.72 -17.85
CA ALA A 13 6.37 -39.46 -18.24
C ALA A 13 5.67 -39.02 -19.56
N PHE A 14 6.29 -38.16 -20.37
CA PHE A 14 5.66 -37.56 -21.56
C PHE A 14 6.49 -37.58 -22.85
N GLY A 15 7.59 -38.31 -22.94
CA GLY A 15 8.18 -38.66 -24.25
C GLY A 15 8.66 -37.49 -25.13
N VAL A 16 8.83 -36.27 -24.60
CA VAL A 16 9.42 -35.15 -25.33
C VAL A 16 10.87 -34.98 -24.89
N ASN A 17 11.79 -35.25 -25.81
CA ASN A 17 13.22 -35.02 -25.65
C ASN A 17 13.51 -33.51 -25.65
N VAL A 18 13.62 -32.90 -24.47
CA VAL A 18 14.20 -31.55 -24.34
C VAL A 18 15.73 -31.70 -24.30
N LEU A 19 16.39 -31.65 -25.47
CA LEU A 19 17.83 -31.39 -25.60
C LEU A 19 17.96 -29.90 -25.95
N LYS A 20 18.77 -29.01 -25.34
CA LYS A 20 20.13 -29.14 -24.78
C LYS A 20 20.46 -27.91 -23.90
N LYS A 21 21.30 -28.13 -22.86
CA LYS A 21 22.20 -27.21 -22.13
C LYS A 21 21.61 -26.02 -21.34
N ASN A 22 21.83 -26.11 -20.02
CA ASN A 22 21.62 -25.14 -18.93
C ASN A 22 20.22 -25.15 -18.30
N LYS A 23 20.17 -25.43 -16.99
CA LYS A 23 18.98 -25.15 -16.18
C LYS A 23 18.76 -23.63 -16.21
N PHE A 24 17.55 -23.18 -16.55
CA PHE A 24 17.22 -21.77 -16.48
C PHE A 24 17.28 -21.29 -15.03
N ASN A 25 17.99 -20.18 -14.81
CA ASN A 25 18.17 -19.61 -13.50
C ASN A 25 17.00 -18.70 -13.13
N VAL A 26 16.54 -18.85 -11.89
CA VAL A 26 15.37 -18.14 -11.36
C VAL A 26 15.77 -17.30 -10.16
N ALA A 27 15.38 -16.03 -10.18
CA ALA A 27 15.39 -15.16 -9.01
C ALA A 27 13.96 -14.99 -8.47
N SER A 28 13.75 -15.38 -7.22
CA SER A 28 12.45 -15.36 -6.53
C SER A 28 12.38 -14.22 -5.52
N PHE A 29 11.37 -13.37 -5.64
CA PHE A 29 11.12 -12.26 -4.72
C PHE A 29 9.74 -12.43 -4.08
N PHE A 30 9.62 -12.04 -2.81
CA PHE A 30 8.43 -12.36 -2.00
C PHE A 30 8.21 -13.87 -1.92
N SER A 31 9.30 -14.63 -1.76
CA SER A 31 9.30 -16.09 -1.87
C SER A 31 8.47 -16.77 -0.78
N GLY A 32 8.30 -16.12 0.38
CA GLY A 32 7.58 -16.68 1.53
C GLY A 32 8.10 -18.07 1.88
N ALA A 33 7.20 -19.05 1.89
CA ALA A 33 7.56 -20.45 2.17
C ALA A 33 8.18 -21.19 0.98
N GLY A 34 8.36 -20.55 -0.18
CA GLY A 34 8.94 -21.16 -1.38
C GLY A 34 7.97 -21.99 -2.23
N GLY A 35 6.65 -21.82 -2.07
CA GLY A 35 5.68 -22.69 -2.74
C GLY A 35 5.77 -22.64 -4.28
N LEU A 36 5.95 -21.44 -4.85
CA LEU A 36 6.16 -21.29 -6.30
C LEU A 36 7.53 -21.85 -6.72
N ASP A 37 8.55 -21.61 -5.89
CA ASP A 37 9.94 -22.03 -6.06
C ASP A 37 10.06 -23.57 -6.16
N ILE A 38 9.37 -24.32 -5.27
CA ILE A 38 9.29 -25.79 -5.33
C ILE A 38 8.73 -26.24 -6.69
N GLY A 39 7.70 -25.55 -7.19
CA GLY A 39 7.11 -25.85 -8.48
C GLY A 39 8.09 -25.65 -9.64
N PHE A 40 8.86 -24.55 -9.61
CA PHE A 40 9.89 -24.28 -10.60
C PHE A 40 11.04 -25.30 -10.53
N GLU A 41 11.50 -25.71 -9.35
CA GLU A 41 12.50 -26.77 -9.22
C GLU A 41 12.01 -28.11 -9.76
N ALA A 42 10.77 -28.50 -9.45
CA ALA A 42 10.16 -29.72 -9.98
C ALA A 42 10.12 -29.71 -11.52
N ALA A 43 9.92 -28.54 -12.14
CA ALA A 43 9.95 -28.36 -13.59
C ALA A 43 11.38 -28.26 -14.18
N GLY A 44 12.43 -28.39 -13.37
CA GLY A 44 13.83 -28.44 -13.80
C GLY A 44 14.58 -27.11 -13.82
N PHE A 45 13.99 -26.03 -13.29
CA PHE A 45 14.67 -24.75 -13.14
C PHE A 45 15.71 -24.80 -11.99
N ASN A 46 16.61 -23.82 -11.98
CA ASN A 46 17.61 -23.62 -10.93
C ASN A 46 17.28 -22.35 -10.14
N ILE A 47 16.86 -22.46 -8.88
CA ILE A 47 16.63 -21.28 -8.05
C ILE A 47 17.98 -20.80 -7.52
N VAL A 48 18.45 -19.66 -8.03
CA VAL A 48 19.77 -19.11 -7.67
C VAL A 48 19.70 -18.08 -6.56
N PHE A 49 18.52 -17.47 -6.40
CA PHE A 49 18.28 -16.41 -5.43
C PHE A 49 16.82 -16.43 -4.98
N ALA A 50 16.60 -16.30 -3.68
CA ALA A 50 15.29 -16.06 -3.11
C ALA A 50 15.35 -14.94 -2.06
N SER A 51 14.32 -14.12 -1.95
CA SER A 51 14.24 -13.05 -0.96
C SER A 51 12.83 -12.85 -0.39
N ASP A 52 12.78 -12.68 0.93
CA ASP A 52 11.59 -12.25 1.67
C ASP A 52 12.02 -11.43 2.90
N ILE A 53 11.10 -10.63 3.45
CA ILE A 53 11.34 -9.83 4.66
C ILE A 53 11.18 -10.68 5.94
N MET A 54 10.40 -11.76 5.89
CA MET A 54 10.09 -12.59 7.05
C MET A 54 11.28 -13.46 7.47
N GLU A 55 11.67 -13.38 8.75
CA GLU A 55 12.70 -14.25 9.35
C GLU A 55 12.31 -15.73 9.24
N GLN A 56 11.05 -16.05 9.50
CA GLN A 56 10.53 -17.41 9.45
C GLN A 56 10.53 -17.98 8.02
N ALA A 57 10.36 -17.11 7.01
CA ALA A 57 10.54 -17.49 5.61
C ALA A 57 12.00 -17.85 5.34
N CYS A 58 12.96 -17.02 5.77
CA CYS A 58 14.39 -17.29 5.66
C CYS A 58 14.79 -18.64 6.28
N GLN A 59 14.32 -18.92 7.49
CA GLN A 59 14.63 -20.17 8.19
C GLN A 59 14.01 -21.39 7.51
N THR A 60 12.74 -21.27 7.09
CA THR A 60 12.04 -22.29 6.30
C THR A 60 12.79 -22.56 5.00
N TYR A 61 13.15 -21.52 4.28
CA TYR A 61 13.85 -21.65 3.00
C TYR A 61 15.23 -22.29 3.18
N SER A 62 16.04 -21.81 4.12
CA SER A 62 17.38 -22.35 4.41
C SER A 62 17.36 -23.82 4.81
N ARG A 63 16.27 -24.28 5.45
CA ARG A 63 16.10 -25.69 5.81
C ARG A 63 15.83 -26.56 4.59
N ASN A 64 14.98 -26.11 3.68
CA ASN A 64 14.46 -26.95 2.60
C ASN A 64 15.24 -26.80 1.29
N PHE A 65 15.80 -25.61 1.03
CA PHE A 65 16.59 -25.27 -0.15
C PHE A 65 18.07 -25.08 0.23
N THR A 66 18.77 -26.16 0.55
CA THR A 66 20.17 -26.12 1.01
C THR A 66 21.17 -25.63 -0.04
N HIS A 67 20.74 -25.54 -1.31
CA HIS A 67 21.60 -25.19 -2.45
C HIS A 67 21.35 -23.76 -2.99
N SER A 68 20.27 -23.09 -2.57
CA SER A 68 19.93 -21.74 -3.02
C SER A 68 20.28 -20.71 -1.96
N LYS A 69 20.77 -19.54 -2.39
CA LYS A 69 21.01 -18.40 -1.48
C LYS A 69 19.68 -17.74 -1.12
N PHE A 70 19.41 -17.59 0.17
CA PHE A 70 18.28 -16.79 0.65
C PHE A 70 18.77 -15.47 1.21
N PHE A 71 18.15 -14.37 0.78
CA PHE A 71 18.47 -13.04 1.25
C PHE A 71 17.27 -12.45 2.00
N LYS A 72 17.34 -12.48 3.34
CA LYS A 72 16.36 -11.81 4.19
C LYS A 72 16.53 -10.30 4.08
N ASN A 73 15.73 -9.69 3.22
CA ASN A 73 15.75 -8.24 3.05
C ASN A 73 14.38 -7.74 2.63
N ASP A 74 14.11 -6.48 2.95
CA ASP A 74 12.99 -5.77 2.35
C ASP A 74 13.38 -5.43 0.90
N ILE A 75 12.56 -5.83 -0.07
CA ILE A 75 12.80 -5.54 -1.49
C ILE A 75 12.94 -4.04 -1.77
N SER A 76 12.33 -3.17 -0.95
CA SER A 76 12.48 -1.72 -1.06
C SER A 76 13.85 -1.21 -0.65
N LEU A 77 14.65 -2.05 0.01
CA LEU A 77 16.02 -1.75 0.42
C LEU A 77 17.06 -2.43 -0.48
N ILE A 78 16.64 -3.21 -1.48
CA ILE A 78 17.56 -3.81 -2.46
C ILE A 78 18.07 -2.71 -3.39
N THR A 79 19.39 -2.55 -3.44
CA THR A 79 20.06 -1.54 -4.24
C THR A 79 20.44 -2.08 -5.63
N ASN A 80 20.73 -1.17 -6.56
CA ASN A 80 21.28 -1.57 -7.87
C ASN A 80 22.58 -2.38 -7.72
N GLN A 81 23.42 -2.06 -6.73
CA GLN A 81 24.65 -2.81 -6.45
C GLN A 81 24.36 -4.26 -6.02
N ASP A 82 23.31 -4.48 -5.22
CA ASP A 82 22.90 -5.83 -4.84
C ASP A 82 22.43 -6.64 -6.07
N LEU A 83 21.69 -5.98 -6.97
CA LEU A 83 21.21 -6.59 -8.22
C LEU A 83 22.33 -6.82 -9.23
N ASP A 84 23.30 -5.90 -9.32
CA ASP A 84 24.50 -6.05 -10.14
C ASP A 84 25.32 -7.25 -9.68
N LYS A 85 25.46 -7.42 -8.36
CA LYS A 85 26.12 -8.59 -7.78
C LYS A 85 25.36 -9.87 -8.12
N LEU A 86 24.04 -9.86 -7.99
CA LEU A 86 23.21 -11.02 -8.36
C LEU A 86 23.39 -11.41 -9.83
N LYS A 87 23.40 -10.40 -10.72
CA LYS A 87 23.58 -10.56 -12.17
C LYS A 87 25.01 -10.95 -12.57
N ALA A 88 26.02 -10.49 -11.84
CA ALA A 88 27.41 -10.89 -12.05
C ALA A 88 27.66 -12.34 -11.62
N ASP A 89 27.04 -12.75 -10.51
CA ASP A 89 27.14 -14.12 -9.99
C ASP A 89 26.32 -15.12 -10.82
N ASN A 90 25.25 -14.67 -11.49
CA ASN A 90 24.31 -15.54 -12.21
C ASN A 90 23.68 -14.83 -13.42
N ASP A 91 23.57 -15.52 -14.55
CA ASP A 91 22.65 -15.10 -15.62
C ASP A 91 21.20 -15.41 -15.16
N ILE A 92 20.28 -14.44 -15.19
CA ILE A 92 18.91 -14.60 -14.65
C ILE A 92 17.92 -14.69 -15.81
N ASP A 93 17.40 -15.89 -16.06
CA ASP A 93 16.44 -16.14 -17.14
C ASP A 93 15.01 -15.75 -16.76
N VAL A 94 14.63 -16.01 -15.49
CA VAL A 94 13.27 -15.81 -15.01
C VAL A 94 13.26 -15.11 -13.65
N VAL A 95 12.39 -14.11 -13.51
CA VAL A 95 12.05 -13.53 -12.21
C VAL A 95 10.65 -13.95 -11.80
N ILE A 96 10.46 -14.47 -10.59
CA ILE A 96 9.14 -14.87 -10.08
C ILE A 96 8.81 -14.11 -8.78
N GLY A 97 7.53 -13.86 -8.53
CA GLY A 97 7.12 -13.27 -7.26
C GLY A 97 5.64 -12.93 -7.16
N GLY A 98 5.16 -12.82 -5.92
CA GLY A 98 3.80 -12.39 -5.60
C GLY A 98 3.80 -11.15 -4.71
N PRO A 99 4.02 -9.93 -5.25
CA PRO A 99 4.04 -8.72 -4.45
C PRO A 99 2.73 -8.54 -3.66
N PRO A 100 2.80 -8.37 -2.33
CA PRO A 100 1.61 -8.44 -1.49
C PRO A 100 0.68 -7.26 -1.77
N CYS A 101 -0.56 -7.55 -2.12
CA CYS A 101 -1.63 -6.56 -2.33
C CYS A 101 -2.50 -6.34 -1.06
N GLN A 102 -1.95 -6.58 0.13
CA GLN A 102 -2.70 -6.58 1.41
C GLN A 102 -3.29 -5.22 1.81
N GLY A 103 -3.00 -4.13 1.09
CA GLY A 103 -3.73 -2.86 1.25
C GLY A 103 -5.17 -2.90 0.75
N PHE A 104 -5.58 -4.01 0.12
CA PHE A 104 -6.70 -4.01 -0.81
C PHE A 104 -7.55 -5.28 -0.83
N SER A 105 -7.46 -6.13 0.22
CA SER A 105 -8.35 -7.30 0.34
C SER A 105 -9.82 -6.86 0.48
N ASN A 106 -10.79 -7.75 0.19
CA ASN A 106 -12.23 -7.45 0.23
C ASN A 106 -12.76 -6.89 1.58
N MET A 107 -11.94 -6.92 2.64
CA MET A 107 -12.22 -6.34 3.96
C MET A 107 -11.48 -5.00 4.23
N GLY A 108 -10.73 -4.48 3.26
CA GLY A 108 -9.95 -3.24 3.35
C GLY A 108 -10.26 -2.28 2.21
N ASN A 109 -10.54 -1.02 2.56
CA ASN A 109 -10.84 0.03 1.57
C ASN A 109 -9.65 0.30 0.63
N LYS A 110 -9.92 0.20 -0.67
CA LYS A 110 -9.03 0.43 -1.83
C LYS A 110 -8.35 1.80 -1.74
N ASN A 111 -7.04 1.89 -1.46
CA ASN A 111 -6.25 3.15 -1.34
C ASN A 111 -5.05 3.29 -2.33
N SER A 112 -5.07 4.19 -3.33
CA SER A 112 -4.03 4.19 -4.39
C SER A 112 -2.67 4.73 -3.95
N ALA A 113 -2.58 5.33 -2.77
CA ALA A 113 -1.32 5.76 -2.18
C ALA A 113 -0.84 4.85 -1.03
N ASP A 114 -1.29 3.60 -0.93
CA ASP A 114 -0.65 2.54 -0.10
C ASP A 114 0.82 2.30 -0.52
N PRO A 115 1.83 2.20 0.38
CA PRO A 115 3.19 1.93 -0.07
C PRO A 115 3.35 0.47 -0.49
N ARG A 116 2.35 -0.40 -0.26
CA ARG A 116 2.32 -1.72 -0.89
C ARG A 116 2.03 -1.63 -2.39
N ASN A 117 1.48 -0.52 -2.88
CA ASN A 117 1.52 -0.20 -4.31
C ASN A 117 2.95 0.10 -4.80
N TYR A 118 3.87 0.44 -3.90
CA TYR A 118 5.28 0.59 -4.20
C TYR A 118 6.03 -0.75 -4.21
N LEU A 119 5.51 -1.81 -3.58
CA LEU A 119 6.16 -3.13 -3.64
C LEU A 119 6.10 -3.71 -5.06
N PHE A 120 5.01 -3.46 -5.80
CA PHE A 120 4.99 -3.75 -7.24
C PHE A 120 6.03 -2.90 -7.99
N GLN A 121 6.23 -1.63 -7.62
CA GLN A 121 7.26 -0.77 -8.22
C GLN A 121 8.67 -1.29 -7.92
N CYS A 122 8.93 -1.78 -6.72
CA CYS A 122 10.18 -2.44 -6.36
C CYS A 122 10.39 -3.69 -7.21
N TYR A 123 9.37 -4.54 -7.34
CA TYR A 123 9.43 -5.73 -8.21
C TYR A 123 9.66 -5.37 -9.68
N ARG A 124 8.99 -4.32 -10.17
CA ARG A 124 9.20 -3.77 -11.51
C ARG A 124 10.63 -3.26 -11.68
N LYS A 125 11.18 -2.53 -10.72
CA LYS A 125 12.57 -2.05 -10.72
C LYS A 125 13.56 -3.20 -10.77
N VAL A 126 13.31 -4.28 -10.03
CA VAL A 126 14.11 -5.51 -10.10
C VAL A 126 14.09 -6.09 -11.52
N ILE A 127 12.91 -6.21 -12.14
CA ILE A 127 12.78 -6.69 -13.53
C ILE A 127 13.45 -5.74 -14.54
N GLU A 128 13.27 -4.43 -14.36
CA GLU A 128 13.86 -3.37 -15.18
C GLU A 128 15.40 -3.39 -15.09
N HIS A 129 15.97 -3.75 -13.94
CA HIS A 129 17.42 -3.80 -13.74
C HIS A 129 18.03 -5.14 -14.16
N LEU A 130 17.46 -6.25 -13.71
CA LEU A 130 17.95 -7.60 -14.03
C LEU A 130 17.72 -7.95 -15.50
N GLN A 131 16.66 -7.41 -16.12
CA GLN A 131 16.30 -7.62 -17.51
C GLN A 131 16.12 -9.11 -17.89
N PRO A 132 15.40 -9.94 -17.10
CA PRO A 132 15.23 -11.36 -17.40
C PRO A 132 14.54 -11.61 -18.75
N THR A 133 14.66 -12.83 -19.26
CA THR A 133 13.96 -13.25 -20.49
C THR A 133 12.44 -13.28 -20.25
N CYS A 134 12.03 -13.79 -19.09
CA CYS A 134 10.64 -13.85 -18.67
C CYS A 134 10.46 -13.44 -17.20
N PHE A 135 9.23 -13.08 -16.82
CA PHE A 135 8.84 -13.00 -15.43
C PHE A 135 7.45 -13.58 -15.19
N LEU A 136 7.20 -14.06 -13.98
CA LEU A 136 5.88 -14.52 -13.54
C LEU A 136 5.47 -13.78 -12.27
N PHE A 137 4.42 -12.95 -12.41
CA PHE A 137 3.82 -12.18 -11.33
C PHE A 137 2.52 -12.85 -10.89
N GLU A 138 2.40 -13.18 -9.61
CA GLU A 138 1.20 -13.76 -9.00
C GLU A 138 0.42 -12.72 -8.18
N ASN A 139 -0.91 -12.81 -8.19
CA ASN A 139 -1.74 -12.09 -7.23
C ASN A 139 -3.13 -12.67 -6.98
N VAL A 140 -3.82 -12.13 -5.98
CA VAL A 140 -5.20 -12.51 -5.63
C VAL A 140 -6.20 -12.11 -6.71
N LYS A 141 -7.30 -12.88 -6.89
CA LYS A 141 -8.39 -12.57 -7.84
C LYS A 141 -8.93 -11.13 -7.73
N GLY A 142 -9.00 -10.58 -6.52
CA GLY A 142 -9.45 -9.21 -6.26
C GLY A 142 -8.64 -8.13 -6.98
N PHE A 143 -7.39 -8.44 -7.36
CA PHE A 143 -6.45 -7.55 -8.05
C PHE A 143 -7.05 -6.89 -9.30
N ARG A 144 -7.82 -7.64 -10.10
CA ARG A 144 -8.48 -7.14 -11.33
C ARG A 144 -9.47 -6.00 -11.11
N THR A 145 -10.08 -5.93 -9.92
CA THR A 145 -11.17 -4.99 -9.61
C THR A 145 -10.74 -3.85 -8.68
N MET A 146 -9.45 -3.81 -8.33
CA MET A 146 -8.89 -2.77 -7.50
C MET A 146 -8.96 -1.41 -8.20
N PHE A 147 -9.48 -0.39 -7.51
CA PHE A 147 -9.74 0.95 -8.06
C PHE A 147 -10.53 0.95 -9.35
N GLU A 148 -11.55 0.10 -9.42
CA GLU A 148 -12.35 -0.08 -10.65
C GLU A 148 -11.48 -0.59 -11.82
N GLY A 149 -10.42 -1.32 -11.47
CA GLY A 149 -9.45 -1.92 -12.38
C GLY A 149 -8.28 -1.00 -12.77
N ARG A 150 -8.29 0.28 -12.37
CA ARG A 150 -7.21 1.24 -12.73
C ARG A 150 -5.81 0.77 -12.30
N PHE A 151 -5.70 0.09 -11.17
CA PHE A 151 -4.39 -0.42 -10.73
C PHE A 151 -3.93 -1.62 -11.54
N PHE A 152 -4.85 -2.53 -11.88
CA PHE A 152 -4.57 -3.64 -12.80
C PHE A 152 -4.06 -3.11 -14.16
N GLU A 153 -4.75 -2.10 -14.68
CA GLU A 153 -4.39 -1.40 -15.92
C GLU A 153 -2.99 -0.77 -15.83
N LYS A 154 -2.73 -0.03 -14.75
CA LYS A 154 -1.41 0.57 -14.47
C LYS A 154 -0.29 -0.47 -14.46
N VAL A 155 -0.47 -1.59 -13.75
CA VAL A 155 0.57 -2.63 -13.64
C VAL A 155 0.89 -3.25 -15.00
N ILE A 156 -0.13 -3.59 -15.80
CA ILE A 156 0.08 -4.11 -17.16
C ILE A 156 0.83 -3.09 -18.01
N ASN A 157 0.40 -1.83 -18.01
CA ASN A 157 1.01 -0.77 -18.79
C ASN A 157 2.47 -0.52 -18.40
N GLU A 158 2.79 -0.59 -17.11
CA GLU A 158 4.16 -0.39 -16.66
C GLU A 158 5.09 -1.54 -17.02
N PHE A 159 4.63 -2.79 -17.02
CA PHE A 159 5.45 -3.91 -17.52
C PHE A 159 5.59 -3.88 -19.05
N SER A 160 4.53 -3.53 -19.77
CA SER A 160 4.56 -3.29 -21.22
C SER A 160 5.58 -2.19 -21.58
N ALA A 161 5.58 -1.08 -20.84
CA ALA A 161 6.46 0.06 -21.06
C ALA A 161 7.95 -0.25 -20.84
N ILE A 162 8.30 -1.23 -20.00
CA ILE A 162 9.70 -1.68 -19.81
C ILE A 162 10.10 -2.82 -20.77
N GLY A 163 9.29 -3.10 -21.80
CA GLY A 163 9.69 -3.91 -22.95
C GLY A 163 9.22 -5.37 -22.98
N TYR A 164 8.17 -5.74 -22.22
CA TYR A 164 7.67 -7.11 -22.18
C TYR A 164 6.29 -7.25 -22.82
N ASN A 165 6.09 -8.34 -23.57
CA ASN A 165 4.77 -8.82 -23.96
C ASN A 165 4.11 -9.42 -22.71
N ILE A 166 2.88 -9.04 -22.41
CA ILE A 166 2.16 -9.43 -21.18
C ILE A 166 0.99 -10.34 -21.52
N HIS A 167 0.97 -11.51 -20.89
CA HIS A 167 -0.12 -12.49 -20.97
C HIS A 167 -0.69 -12.70 -19.58
N TYR A 168 -2.01 -12.69 -19.40
CA TYR A 168 -2.60 -12.97 -18.09
C TYR A 168 -3.80 -13.92 -18.15
N SER A 169 -3.98 -14.70 -17.08
CA SER A 169 -5.15 -15.55 -16.86
C SER A 169 -5.47 -15.68 -15.37
N LEU A 170 -6.76 -15.85 -15.05
CA LEU A 170 -7.24 -16.26 -13.74
C LEU A 170 -7.28 -17.79 -13.67
N LEU A 171 -6.47 -18.39 -12.80
CA LEU A 171 -6.40 -19.84 -12.63
C LEU A 171 -6.97 -20.25 -11.27
N ASN A 172 -7.72 -21.36 -11.24
CA ASN A 172 -8.17 -21.99 -10.01
C ASN A 172 -7.29 -23.20 -9.72
N ALA A 173 -6.62 -23.22 -8.56
CA ALA A 173 -5.73 -24.32 -8.18
C ALA A 173 -6.41 -25.71 -8.22
N ASN A 174 -7.72 -25.76 -7.97
CA ASN A 174 -8.51 -26.98 -8.06
C ASN A 174 -8.48 -27.64 -9.44
N ASP A 175 -8.37 -26.84 -10.51
CA ASP A 175 -8.32 -27.36 -11.87
C ASP A 175 -6.97 -28.06 -12.18
N TYR A 176 -6.00 -27.96 -11.26
CA TYR A 176 -4.63 -28.46 -11.40
C TYR A 176 -4.24 -29.50 -10.34
N GLY A 177 -5.22 -30.19 -9.74
CA GLY A 177 -4.98 -31.29 -8.79
C GLY A 177 -4.68 -30.86 -7.37
N VAL A 178 -4.87 -29.59 -7.03
CA VAL A 178 -4.80 -29.09 -5.66
C VAL A 178 -6.19 -29.20 -5.05
N PRO A 179 -6.42 -29.89 -3.92
CA PRO A 179 -7.76 -30.07 -3.32
C PRO A 179 -8.24 -28.78 -2.61
N GLN A 180 -8.24 -27.66 -3.33
CA GLN A 180 -8.55 -26.33 -2.82
C GLN A 180 -9.12 -25.42 -3.91
N LYS A 181 -10.28 -24.82 -3.65
CA LYS A 181 -10.88 -23.74 -4.44
C LYS A 181 -10.11 -22.43 -4.16
N ARG A 182 -9.03 -22.16 -4.92
CA ARG A 182 -8.16 -20.99 -4.79
C ARG A 182 -7.89 -20.38 -6.16
N GLU A 183 -8.52 -19.23 -6.40
CA GLU A 183 -8.33 -18.46 -7.64
C GLU A 183 -7.20 -17.43 -7.48
N ARG A 184 -6.30 -17.40 -8.46
CA ARG A 184 -5.17 -16.47 -8.55
C ARG A 184 -5.00 -15.97 -9.97
N ILE A 185 -4.67 -14.69 -10.09
CA ILE A 185 -4.30 -14.10 -11.37
C ILE A 185 -2.80 -14.21 -11.54
N PHE A 186 -2.39 -14.68 -12.71
CA PHE A 186 -0.99 -14.76 -13.12
C PHE A 186 -0.77 -13.84 -14.31
N LEU A 187 0.27 -13.01 -14.23
CA LEU A 187 0.78 -12.20 -15.32
C LEU A 187 2.13 -12.78 -15.71
N PHE A 188 2.22 -13.30 -16.92
CA PHE A 188 3.45 -13.76 -17.54
C PHE A 188 3.95 -12.68 -18.49
N GLY A 189 5.15 -12.15 -18.22
CA GLY A 189 5.83 -11.22 -19.10
C GLY A 189 6.97 -11.91 -19.83
N THR A 190 7.12 -11.66 -21.13
CA THR A 190 8.22 -12.24 -21.91
C THR A 190 8.77 -11.25 -22.94
N LYS A 191 10.09 -11.33 -23.18
CA LYS A 191 10.75 -10.66 -24.32
C LYS A 191 10.77 -11.50 -25.59
N VAL A 192 10.44 -12.79 -25.47
CA VAL A 192 10.41 -13.71 -26.60
C VAL A 192 9.20 -13.35 -27.47
N ASP A 193 9.44 -13.15 -28.76
CA ASP A 193 8.40 -12.76 -29.72
C ASP A 193 7.61 -13.99 -30.20
N ARG A 194 6.91 -14.65 -29.26
CA ARG A 194 6.00 -15.76 -29.51
C ARG A 194 4.89 -15.83 -28.47
N PRO A 195 3.71 -16.40 -28.79
CA PRO A 195 2.61 -16.48 -27.85
C PRO A 195 2.92 -17.43 -26.69
N PHE A 196 2.58 -17.02 -25.47
CA PHE A 196 2.60 -17.87 -24.29
C PHE A 196 1.22 -18.50 -24.06
N LYS A 197 1.21 -19.79 -23.70
CA LYS A 197 0.01 -20.50 -23.25
C LYS A 197 0.11 -20.88 -21.78
N PHE A 198 -0.99 -20.72 -21.05
CA PHE A 198 -1.10 -21.19 -19.67
C PHE A 198 -1.31 -22.72 -19.64
N PRO A 199 -1.00 -23.40 -18.53
CA PRO A 199 -1.21 -24.85 -18.44
C PRO A 199 -2.67 -25.24 -18.67
N THR A 200 -2.88 -26.30 -19.45
CA THR A 200 -4.18 -26.98 -19.53
C THR A 200 -4.59 -27.49 -18.16
N LYS A 201 -5.89 -27.45 -17.88
CA LYS A 201 -6.46 -28.03 -16.66
C LYS A 201 -6.23 -29.54 -16.62
N GLU A 202 -5.41 -29.98 -15.67
CA GLU A 202 -5.10 -31.38 -15.45
C GLU A 202 -4.86 -31.65 -13.97
N SER A 203 -5.53 -32.65 -13.41
CA SER A 203 -5.43 -33.01 -11.99
C SER A 203 -4.41 -34.13 -11.74
N THR A 204 -3.34 -34.16 -12.53
CA THR A 204 -2.29 -35.18 -12.44
C THR A 204 -1.12 -34.69 -11.58
N SER A 205 -0.53 -35.59 -10.80
CA SER A 205 0.72 -35.35 -10.07
C SER A 205 1.84 -34.89 -11.01
N PHE A 206 2.83 -34.19 -10.46
CA PHE A 206 3.98 -33.69 -11.21
C PHE A 206 5.26 -33.90 -10.41
N ASP A 207 6.22 -34.66 -10.96
CA ASP A 207 7.43 -35.09 -10.26
C ASP A 207 7.10 -35.71 -8.87
N ASN A 208 7.58 -35.13 -7.77
CA ASN A 208 7.27 -35.55 -6.40
C ASN A 208 6.03 -34.85 -5.79
N LEU A 209 5.36 -33.98 -6.54
CA LEU A 209 4.19 -33.22 -6.09
C LEU A 209 2.91 -33.99 -6.40
N ARG A 210 2.23 -34.45 -5.35
CA ARG A 210 1.04 -35.29 -5.45
C ARG A 210 -0.23 -34.46 -5.66
N ALA A 211 -1.04 -34.87 -6.63
CA ALA A 211 -2.39 -34.37 -6.80
C ALA A 211 -3.38 -35.10 -5.88
N TYR A 212 -4.43 -34.40 -5.47
CA TYR A 212 -5.54 -34.95 -4.67
C TYR A 212 -6.86 -34.40 -5.20
N ALA A 213 -7.88 -35.24 -5.28
CA ALA A 213 -9.20 -34.84 -5.76
C ALA A 213 -9.98 -34.01 -4.72
N ASN A 214 -9.79 -34.30 -3.43
CA ASN A 214 -10.54 -33.71 -2.33
C ASN A 214 -9.74 -33.70 -1.02
N VAL A 215 -10.30 -33.10 0.03
CA VAL A 215 -9.65 -33.00 1.35
C VAL A 215 -9.45 -34.37 1.99
N GLY A 216 -10.37 -35.32 1.80
CA GLY A 216 -10.26 -36.66 2.37
C GLY A 216 -9.04 -37.41 1.87
N GLU A 217 -8.82 -37.41 0.55
CA GLU A 217 -7.62 -38.02 -0.06
C GLU A 217 -6.32 -37.40 0.43
N ALA A 218 -6.34 -36.10 0.75
CA ALA A 218 -5.16 -35.41 1.26
C ALA A 218 -4.90 -35.69 2.75
N LEU A 219 -5.94 -35.84 3.57
CA LEU A 219 -5.79 -35.77 5.03
C LEU A 219 -6.02 -37.08 5.79
N ASN A 220 -6.72 -38.06 5.22
CA ASN A 220 -7.17 -39.23 5.98
C ASN A 220 -6.01 -40.00 6.65
N ASP A 221 -4.83 -40.04 6.03
CA ASP A 221 -3.64 -40.70 6.56
C ASP A 221 -2.94 -39.92 7.70
N LEU A 222 -3.32 -38.66 7.93
CA LEU A 222 -2.77 -37.81 9.01
C LEU A 222 -3.61 -37.83 10.28
N ILE A 223 -4.84 -38.33 10.24
CA ILE A 223 -5.81 -38.20 11.34
C ILE A 223 -5.25 -38.79 12.64
N ASP A 224 -4.62 -39.96 12.54
CA ASP A 224 -4.09 -40.72 13.67
C ASP A 224 -2.58 -40.49 13.89
N LYS A 225 -2.00 -39.48 13.23
CA LYS A 225 -0.59 -39.12 13.39
C LYS A 225 -0.43 -38.05 14.47
N ASP A 226 0.70 -38.12 15.16
CA ASP A 226 1.09 -37.15 16.19
C ASP A 226 2.15 -36.17 15.65
N GLU A 227 2.83 -35.48 16.57
CA GLU A 227 3.88 -34.52 16.26
C GLU A 227 5.15 -35.14 15.63
N SER A 228 5.22 -36.48 15.48
CA SER A 228 6.26 -37.14 14.69
C SER A 228 6.24 -36.74 13.21
N VAL A 229 5.09 -36.27 12.70
CA VAL A 229 5.00 -35.69 11.35
C VAL A 229 5.36 -34.20 11.42
N PRO A 230 6.33 -33.71 10.61
CA PRO A 230 6.77 -32.32 10.66
C PRO A 230 5.61 -31.33 10.52
N ASN A 231 5.53 -30.38 11.46
CA ASN A 231 4.51 -29.34 11.54
C ASN A 231 3.06 -29.84 11.72
N HIS A 232 2.86 -31.11 12.12
CA HIS A 232 1.54 -31.64 12.48
C HIS A 232 1.16 -31.26 13.92
N ILE A 233 1.07 -29.96 14.17
CA ILE A 233 0.87 -29.39 15.51
C ILE A 233 -0.58 -28.88 15.63
N PRO A 234 -1.44 -29.55 16.43
CA PRO A 234 -2.80 -29.09 16.66
C PRO A 234 -2.82 -27.81 17.50
N LEU A 235 -3.80 -26.94 17.23
CA LEU A 235 -4.05 -25.80 18.12
C LEU A 235 -4.80 -26.27 19.36
N LYS A 236 -4.37 -25.86 20.55
CA LYS A 236 -5.12 -26.07 21.78
C LYS A 236 -6.30 -25.10 21.84
N HIS A 237 -7.51 -25.60 21.65
CA HIS A 237 -8.76 -24.82 21.71
C HIS A 237 -9.31 -24.81 23.14
N SER A 238 -10.09 -23.78 23.49
CA SER A 238 -10.84 -23.78 24.75
C SER A 238 -12.05 -24.71 24.68
N ASP A 239 -12.55 -25.15 25.83
CA ASP A 239 -13.71 -26.04 25.91
C ASP A 239 -14.94 -25.47 25.19
N THR A 240 -15.16 -24.15 25.30
CA THR A 240 -16.22 -23.43 24.57
C THR A 240 -16.07 -23.58 23.06
N VAL A 241 -14.85 -23.51 22.53
CA VAL A 241 -14.58 -23.62 21.09
C VAL A 241 -14.74 -25.06 20.63
N ILE A 242 -14.32 -26.05 21.43
CA ILE A 242 -14.49 -27.47 21.13
C ILE A 242 -15.98 -27.83 21.05
N LYS A 243 -16.77 -27.41 22.06
CA LYS A 243 -18.24 -27.57 22.05
C LYS A 243 -18.90 -26.94 20.82
N ARG A 244 -18.39 -25.80 20.36
CA ARG A 244 -18.87 -25.19 19.10
C ARG A 244 -18.53 -26.08 17.91
N TYR A 245 -17.31 -26.61 17.81
CA TYR A 245 -16.92 -27.47 16.69
C TYR A 245 -17.76 -28.76 16.62
N GLU A 246 -18.11 -29.36 17.76
CA GLU A 246 -18.99 -30.53 17.84
C GLU A 246 -20.36 -30.31 17.18
N LEU A 247 -20.86 -29.08 17.18
CA LEU A 247 -22.15 -28.72 16.57
C LEU A 247 -22.07 -28.43 15.06
N ILE A 248 -20.87 -28.44 14.47
CA ILE A 248 -20.68 -28.17 13.05
C ILE A 248 -20.68 -29.52 12.30
N PRO A 249 -21.67 -29.81 11.44
CA PRO A 249 -21.64 -31.02 10.62
C PRO A 249 -20.52 -30.96 9.58
N GLU A 250 -20.07 -32.12 9.08
CA GLU A 250 -19.06 -32.21 8.00
C GLU A 250 -19.49 -31.38 6.78
N GLY A 251 -18.59 -30.53 6.26
CA GLY A 251 -18.91 -29.57 5.19
C GLY A 251 -19.83 -28.40 5.59
N GLY A 252 -20.25 -28.33 6.85
CA GLY A 252 -21.20 -27.36 7.36
C GLY A 252 -20.59 -26.13 8.02
N LYS A 253 -21.48 -25.27 8.52
CA LYS A 253 -21.16 -24.06 9.30
C LYS A 253 -21.83 -24.15 10.66
N LEU A 254 -21.24 -23.50 11.67
CA LEU A 254 -21.88 -23.36 12.98
C LEU A 254 -23.29 -22.75 12.85
N PRO A 255 -24.29 -23.30 13.58
CA PRO A 255 -25.63 -22.73 13.64
C PRO A 255 -25.65 -21.27 14.10
N LYS A 256 -26.79 -20.59 13.90
CA LYS A 256 -26.93 -19.19 14.31
C LYS A 256 -26.85 -19.06 15.83
N PRO A 257 -26.41 -17.91 16.37
CA PRO A 257 -26.26 -17.71 17.81
C PRO A 257 -27.51 -18.07 18.62
N GLU A 258 -28.70 -17.86 18.05
CA GLU A 258 -29.99 -18.13 18.72
C GLU A 258 -30.25 -19.62 18.93
N ASP A 259 -29.66 -20.47 18.09
CA ASP A 259 -29.81 -21.94 18.11
C ASP A 259 -28.75 -22.63 18.98
N LEU A 260 -27.75 -21.87 19.48
CA LEU A 260 -26.66 -22.42 20.30
C LEU A 260 -27.03 -22.41 21.80
N PRO A 261 -26.48 -23.33 22.62
CA PRO A 261 -26.53 -23.23 24.08
C PRO A 261 -25.99 -21.87 24.57
N VAL A 262 -26.64 -21.28 25.58
CA VAL A 262 -26.41 -19.90 26.05
C VAL A 262 -24.94 -19.67 26.41
N GLU A 263 -24.33 -20.64 27.07
CA GLU A 263 -22.95 -20.65 27.55
C GLU A 263 -21.89 -20.65 26.44
N ILE A 264 -22.25 -20.98 25.20
CA ILE A 264 -21.34 -20.94 24.04
C ILE A 264 -21.75 -19.89 23.01
N ARG A 265 -22.73 -19.03 23.27
CA ARG A 265 -23.13 -17.95 22.35
C ARG A 265 -22.05 -16.87 22.22
N ARG A 266 -22.05 -16.17 21.08
CA ARG A 266 -21.27 -14.95 20.84
C ARG A 266 -22.07 -14.03 19.92
N LYS A 267 -21.97 -12.72 20.12
CA LYS A 267 -22.67 -11.71 19.30
C LYS A 267 -22.32 -11.75 17.80
N ASN A 268 -21.11 -12.17 17.44
CA ASN A 268 -20.69 -12.33 16.04
C ASN A 268 -19.61 -13.41 15.93
N PHE A 269 -19.79 -14.35 14.99
CA PHE A 269 -18.89 -15.48 14.73
C PHE A 269 -18.05 -15.32 13.46
N GLY A 270 -18.32 -14.30 12.63
CA GLY A 270 -17.68 -14.12 11.33
C GLY A 270 -17.84 -15.32 10.38
N ASN A 271 -16.83 -15.57 9.55
CA ASN A 271 -16.75 -16.76 8.67
C ASN A 271 -15.88 -17.88 9.27
N THR A 272 -15.46 -17.75 10.53
CA THR A 272 -14.38 -18.55 11.14
C THR A 272 -14.79 -19.98 11.51
N TYR A 273 -16.09 -20.26 11.64
CA TYR A 273 -16.61 -21.56 12.09
C TYR A 273 -17.23 -22.36 10.93
N THR A 274 -16.40 -22.80 9.99
CA THR A 274 -16.80 -23.69 8.89
C THR A 274 -15.95 -24.95 8.93
N ARG A 275 -16.59 -26.12 8.83
CA ARG A 275 -15.95 -27.43 8.80
C ARG A 275 -15.76 -27.88 7.36
N LEU A 276 -14.58 -28.39 7.05
CA LEU A 276 -14.30 -28.94 5.73
C LEU A 276 -15.09 -30.24 5.52
N SER A 277 -15.26 -30.62 4.26
CA SER A 277 -15.81 -31.93 3.88
C SER A 277 -14.70 -32.78 3.29
N ARG A 278 -14.63 -34.07 3.63
CA ARG A 278 -13.70 -35.01 2.98
C ARG A 278 -14.00 -35.20 1.50
N PHE A 279 -15.23 -34.99 1.08
CA PHE A 279 -15.69 -35.28 -0.29
C PHE A 279 -15.52 -34.08 -1.23
N GLU A 280 -15.20 -32.91 -0.71
CA GLU A 280 -15.06 -31.67 -1.47
C GLU A 280 -13.65 -31.10 -1.40
N PRO A 281 -13.23 -30.28 -2.38
CA PRO A 281 -12.04 -29.46 -2.23
C PRO A 281 -12.22 -28.41 -1.13
N SER A 282 -11.12 -28.09 -0.45
CA SER A 282 -11.10 -27.10 0.63
C SER A 282 -11.44 -25.69 0.13
N SER A 283 -12.00 -24.87 1.02
CA SER A 283 -11.97 -23.42 0.84
C SER A 283 -10.52 -22.90 0.80
N THR A 284 -10.30 -21.69 0.27
CA THR A 284 -8.97 -21.06 0.29
C THR A 284 -8.41 -21.02 1.73
N ILE A 285 -7.21 -21.57 1.94
CA ILE A 285 -6.47 -21.43 3.19
C ILE A 285 -5.98 -19.98 3.28
N VAL A 286 -6.48 -19.26 4.29
CA VAL A 286 -6.25 -17.82 4.46
C VAL A 286 -5.10 -17.59 5.45
N PRO A 287 -4.13 -16.71 5.13
CA PRO A 287 -3.05 -16.34 6.05
C PRO A 287 -3.57 -15.50 7.23
N GLY A 288 -2.89 -15.56 8.38
CA GLY A 288 -3.06 -14.59 9.48
C GLY A 288 -3.85 -15.07 10.69
N ASN A 289 -4.59 -16.18 10.58
CA ASN A 289 -5.28 -16.77 11.72
C ASN A 289 -4.48 -17.92 12.33
N ASN A 290 -4.38 -17.95 13.66
CA ASN A 290 -3.88 -19.15 14.34
C ASN A 290 -4.89 -20.31 14.14
N ALA A 291 -6.19 -20.04 14.04
CA ALA A 291 -7.19 -21.06 13.69
C ALA A 291 -7.39 -21.16 12.17
N LEU A 292 -6.86 -22.22 11.56
CA LEU A 292 -7.19 -22.68 10.20
C LEU A 292 -8.64 -23.23 10.17
N PRO A 293 -9.23 -23.52 8.99
CA PRO A 293 -10.56 -24.15 8.90
C PRO A 293 -10.70 -25.40 9.78
N VAL A 294 -11.93 -25.74 10.18
CA VAL A 294 -12.17 -26.88 11.07
C VAL A 294 -11.94 -28.18 10.31
N HIS A 295 -11.19 -29.11 10.92
CA HIS A 295 -10.87 -30.41 10.36
C HIS A 295 -12.15 -31.18 10.00
N PRO A 296 -12.21 -31.96 8.91
CA PRO A 296 -13.48 -32.56 8.47
C PRO A 296 -14.11 -33.52 9.48
N VAL A 297 -13.31 -34.23 10.29
CA VAL A 297 -13.82 -35.21 11.27
C VAL A 297 -13.41 -34.94 12.73
N LEU A 298 -12.46 -34.04 12.97
CA LEU A 298 -11.93 -33.80 14.33
C LEU A 298 -12.45 -32.47 14.85
N ASN A 299 -12.66 -32.35 16.16
CA ASN A 299 -13.14 -31.11 16.80
C ASN A 299 -11.98 -30.15 17.08
N ARG A 300 -11.18 -29.88 16.03
CA ARG A 300 -10.07 -28.92 16.03
C ARG A 300 -9.91 -28.27 14.66
N SER A 301 -9.27 -27.10 14.62
CA SER A 301 -8.73 -26.54 13.38
C SER A 301 -7.68 -27.47 12.75
N LEU A 302 -7.45 -27.32 11.45
CA LEU A 302 -6.33 -27.98 10.78
C LEU A 302 -4.98 -27.67 11.45
N THR A 303 -4.05 -28.60 11.36
CA THR A 303 -2.62 -28.38 11.65
C THR A 303 -1.94 -27.65 10.48
N PRO A 304 -0.78 -26.99 10.70
CA PRO A 304 0.00 -26.43 9.60
C PRO A 304 0.36 -27.48 8.53
N ARG A 305 0.71 -28.72 8.91
CA ARG A 305 0.95 -29.84 7.99
C ARG A 305 -0.27 -30.18 7.13
N GLU A 306 -1.44 -30.34 7.73
CA GLU A 306 -2.67 -30.67 6.99
C GLU A 306 -2.97 -29.57 5.95
N ALA A 307 -2.85 -28.30 6.34
CA ALA A 307 -3.02 -27.18 5.41
C ALA A 307 -1.93 -27.13 4.32
N ALA A 308 -0.68 -27.48 4.64
CA ALA A 308 0.41 -27.56 3.68
C ALA A 308 0.13 -28.65 2.62
N ARG A 309 -0.37 -29.82 3.04
CA ARG A 309 -0.69 -30.91 2.12
C ARG A 309 -1.93 -30.61 1.25
N ILE A 310 -2.94 -29.93 1.79
CA ILE A 310 -4.03 -29.37 0.96
C ILE A 310 -3.48 -28.44 -0.11
N GLN A 311 -2.41 -27.69 0.18
CA GLN A 311 -1.73 -26.86 -0.81
C GLN A 311 -0.67 -27.63 -1.62
N THR A 312 -0.59 -28.95 -1.54
CA THR A 312 0.34 -29.82 -2.28
C THR A 312 1.83 -29.62 -1.95
N PHE A 313 2.15 -29.12 -0.76
CA PHE A 313 3.53 -29.18 -0.27
C PHE A 313 3.98 -30.63 -0.02
N PRO A 314 5.25 -30.96 -0.30
CA PRO A 314 5.84 -32.22 0.14
C PRO A 314 5.79 -32.41 1.66
N ASP A 315 5.64 -33.65 2.10
CA ASP A 315 5.49 -33.98 3.53
C ASP A 315 6.75 -33.78 4.35
N ASN A 316 7.90 -33.90 3.70
CA ASN A 316 9.21 -33.64 4.28
C ASN A 316 9.56 -32.13 4.30
N TYR A 317 8.71 -31.26 3.76
CA TYR A 317 8.96 -29.82 3.73
C TYR A 317 8.68 -29.18 5.09
N ILE A 318 9.68 -28.62 5.76
CA ILE A 318 9.57 -28.18 7.16
C ILE A 318 9.40 -26.66 7.25
N PHE A 319 8.37 -26.21 7.95
CA PHE A 319 8.09 -24.79 8.20
C PHE A 319 8.65 -24.34 9.56
N TYR A 320 9.35 -23.21 9.61
CA TYR A 320 9.91 -22.63 10.84
C TYR A 320 9.04 -21.54 11.46
N GLY A 321 9.31 -21.26 12.73
CA GLY A 321 8.59 -20.29 13.55
C GLY A 321 7.51 -20.93 14.43
N ASP A 322 6.78 -20.09 15.16
CA ASP A 322 5.63 -20.54 15.94
C ASP A 322 4.50 -21.03 15.01
N ARG A 323 3.51 -21.75 15.58
CA ARG A 323 2.41 -22.33 14.81
C ARG A 323 1.69 -21.30 13.95
N ARG A 324 1.53 -20.07 14.43
CA ARG A 324 0.91 -18.97 13.69
C ARG A 324 1.74 -18.58 12.47
N SER A 325 3.05 -18.39 12.62
CA SER A 325 3.96 -18.10 11.50
C SER A 325 3.93 -19.21 10.45
N GLN A 326 3.92 -20.47 10.87
CA GLN A 326 3.79 -21.62 9.96
C GLN A 326 2.48 -21.56 9.16
N CYS A 327 1.35 -21.24 9.81
CA CYS A 327 0.06 -21.07 9.13
C CYS A 327 0.07 -19.91 8.13
N ILE A 328 0.73 -18.79 8.47
CA ILE A 328 0.91 -17.64 7.57
C ILE A 328 1.71 -18.03 6.33
N LEU A 329 2.85 -18.71 6.53
CA LEU A 329 3.73 -19.19 5.45
C LEU A 329 2.98 -20.11 4.49
N VAL A 330 2.24 -21.09 5.02
CA VAL A 330 1.39 -21.97 4.21
C VAL A 330 0.31 -21.17 3.48
N GLY A 331 -0.50 -20.36 4.17
CA GLY A 331 -1.63 -19.64 3.55
C GLY A 331 -1.24 -18.63 2.47
N ASN A 332 -0.06 -18.01 2.59
CA ASN A 332 0.48 -17.06 1.62
C ASN A 332 1.01 -17.75 0.35
N ALA A 333 1.44 -19.00 0.42
CA ALA A 333 2.09 -19.68 -0.69
C ALA A 333 1.20 -19.83 -1.95
N VAL A 334 1.85 -19.95 -3.10
CA VAL A 334 1.25 -20.58 -4.27
C VAL A 334 1.36 -22.10 -4.08
N PRO A 335 0.30 -22.89 -4.29
CA PRO A 335 0.38 -24.35 -4.23
C PRO A 335 1.50 -24.89 -5.15
N PRO A 336 2.46 -25.69 -4.65
CA PRO A 336 3.58 -26.15 -5.47
C PRO A 336 3.18 -26.88 -6.75
N LEU A 337 2.13 -27.70 -6.72
CA LEU A 337 1.67 -28.42 -7.91
C LEU A 337 1.21 -27.46 -9.02
N LEU A 338 0.43 -26.43 -8.68
CA LEU A 338 0.06 -25.39 -9.63
C LEU A 338 1.29 -24.65 -10.16
N GLY A 339 2.23 -24.32 -9.26
CA GLY A 339 3.52 -23.71 -9.61
C GLY A 339 4.30 -24.55 -10.62
N ALA A 340 4.34 -25.86 -10.46
CA ALA A 340 5.04 -26.77 -11.38
C ALA A 340 4.40 -26.83 -12.77
N LYS A 341 3.06 -26.87 -12.85
CA LYS A 341 2.35 -26.85 -14.14
C LYS A 341 2.57 -25.53 -14.88
N LEU A 342 2.60 -24.40 -14.16
CA LEU A 342 2.97 -23.09 -14.71
C LEU A 342 4.42 -23.09 -15.19
N ALA A 343 5.36 -23.51 -14.33
CA ALA A 343 6.79 -23.55 -14.65
C ALA A 343 7.08 -24.44 -15.87
N ARG A 344 6.40 -25.58 -16.02
CA ARG A 344 6.49 -26.41 -17.23
C ARG A 344 6.18 -25.61 -18.50
N ASN A 345 5.11 -24.82 -18.50
CA ASN A 345 4.76 -24.00 -19.67
C ASN A 345 5.76 -22.88 -19.89
N VAL A 346 6.33 -22.30 -18.82
CA VAL A 346 7.45 -21.35 -18.93
C VAL A 346 8.68 -22.03 -19.56
N ALA A 347 9.02 -23.25 -19.15
CA ALA A 347 10.14 -23.99 -19.71
C ALA A 347 9.92 -24.29 -21.20
N PHE A 348 8.70 -24.71 -21.58
CA PHE A 348 8.37 -24.89 -22.98
C PHE A 348 8.47 -23.57 -23.77
N HIS A 349 8.00 -22.46 -23.18
CA HIS A 349 8.10 -21.11 -23.73
C HIS A 349 9.55 -20.60 -23.90
N LEU A 350 10.46 -20.99 -23.02
CA LEU A 350 11.87 -20.64 -23.17
C LEU A 350 12.60 -21.54 -24.20
N ASN A 351 12.19 -22.80 -24.32
CA ASN A 351 12.84 -23.79 -25.20
C ASN A 351 12.36 -23.80 -26.66
N GLY A 352 11.50 -22.87 -27.08
CA GLY A 352 10.95 -22.89 -28.44
C GLY A 352 9.93 -24.00 -28.71
N VAL A 353 9.46 -24.74 -27.68
CA VAL A 353 8.57 -25.89 -27.88
C VAL A 353 7.11 -25.44 -27.89
N ASP A 354 6.40 -25.73 -28.98
CA ASP A 354 4.95 -25.54 -29.08
C ASP A 354 4.23 -26.76 -28.50
N ILE A 355 3.46 -26.54 -27.44
CA ILE A 355 2.75 -27.58 -26.68
C ILE A 355 1.31 -27.16 -26.39
N LEU A 356 0.50 -28.15 -25.99
CA LEU A 356 -0.88 -27.97 -25.53
C LEU A 356 -0.92 -27.08 -24.28
N GLY A 357 -1.65 -25.97 -24.38
CA GLY A 357 -1.91 -25.02 -23.31
C GLY A 357 -3.20 -24.25 -23.59
N GLU A 358 -3.72 -23.56 -22.57
CA GLU A 358 -4.85 -22.66 -22.70
C GLU A 358 -4.37 -21.29 -23.13
N GLU A 359 -5.12 -20.68 -24.07
CA GLU A 359 -4.86 -19.30 -24.48
C GLU A 359 -5.03 -18.35 -23.27
N PRO A 360 -4.20 -17.32 -23.17
CA PRO A 360 -4.35 -16.32 -22.11
C PRO A 360 -5.70 -15.61 -22.24
N GLU A 361 -6.28 -15.16 -21.12
CA GLU A 361 -7.48 -14.31 -21.17
C GLU A 361 -7.23 -13.05 -22.00
N LYS A 362 -6.02 -12.51 -21.95
CA LYS A 362 -5.58 -11.42 -22.81
C LYS A 362 -4.06 -11.37 -22.97
N THR A 363 -3.65 -10.93 -24.15
CA THR A 363 -2.27 -10.59 -24.51
C THR A 363 -2.16 -9.10 -24.80
N ILE A 364 -1.08 -8.48 -24.35
CA ILE A 364 -0.72 -7.07 -24.59
C ILE A 364 0.71 -7.06 -25.10
N ASN A 365 0.95 -6.48 -26.28
CA ASN A 365 2.31 -6.43 -26.82
C ASN A 365 3.12 -5.36 -26.10
N ARG A 366 4.44 -5.55 -26.07
CA ARG A 366 5.37 -4.56 -25.53
C ARG A 366 5.18 -3.21 -26.22
N GLY A 367 5.03 -2.15 -25.42
CA GLY A 367 4.77 -0.78 -25.89
C GLY A 367 3.29 -0.44 -26.10
N ASP A 368 2.40 -1.42 -26.16
CA ASP A 368 0.96 -1.16 -26.27
C ASP A 368 0.39 -0.66 -24.94
N VAL A 369 -0.56 0.28 -25.03
CA VAL A 369 -1.33 0.75 -23.88
C VAL A 369 -2.58 -0.12 -23.73
N TYR A 370 -2.67 -0.81 -22.60
CA TYR A 370 -3.85 -1.50 -22.16
C TYR A 370 -4.84 -0.54 -21.50
N THR A 371 -6.10 -0.64 -21.90
CA THR A 371 -7.22 0.04 -21.25
C THR A 371 -8.31 -0.98 -20.95
N LEU A 372 -8.83 -0.95 -19.72
CA LEU A 372 -9.96 -1.79 -19.34
C LEU A 372 -11.23 -1.30 -19.99
N ASN A 373 -11.93 -2.22 -20.66
CA ASN A 373 -13.22 -1.94 -21.25
C ASN A 373 -14.27 -1.84 -20.13
N ARG A 374 -14.53 -0.63 -19.64
CA ARG A 374 -15.50 -0.37 -18.57
C ARG A 374 -16.89 -0.45 -19.19
N LYS A 375 -17.50 -1.65 -19.20
CA LYS A 375 -18.92 -1.82 -19.58
C LYS A 375 -19.75 -0.79 -18.82
N GLY A 376 -20.48 0.04 -19.56
CA GLY A 376 -21.27 1.16 -19.06
C GLY A 376 -22.33 0.75 -18.04
N LYS A 377 -21.93 0.56 -16.78
CA LYS A 377 -22.83 0.85 -15.67
C LYS A 377 -22.97 2.37 -15.63
N ALA A 378 -24.22 2.86 -15.64
CA ALA A 378 -24.57 4.27 -15.55
C ALA A 378 -23.55 5.01 -14.69
N SER A 379 -22.96 6.09 -15.24
CA SER A 379 -21.89 6.83 -14.58
C SER A 379 -22.31 7.11 -13.14
N ARG A 380 -21.65 6.46 -12.17
CA ARG A 380 -21.78 6.84 -10.76
C ARG A 380 -21.58 8.34 -10.69
N ALA A 381 -22.46 9.06 -9.99
CA ALA A 381 -22.41 10.52 -9.93
C ALA A 381 -20.97 10.95 -9.58
N SER A 382 -20.26 11.54 -10.54
CA SER A 382 -18.93 12.09 -10.29
C SER A 382 -19.15 13.43 -9.64
N LEU A 383 -18.98 13.46 -8.31
CA LEU A 383 -19.14 14.67 -7.53
C LEU A 383 -18.19 15.74 -8.07
N ARG A 384 -18.72 16.94 -8.27
CA ARG A 384 -17.96 18.10 -8.74
C ARG A 384 -17.43 18.89 -7.54
N PHE A 385 -16.17 19.29 -7.56
CA PHE A 385 -15.58 20.04 -6.45
C PHE A 385 -14.81 21.29 -6.88
N ALA A 386 -14.66 22.23 -5.95
CA ALA A 386 -13.75 23.36 -6.06
C ALA A 386 -12.73 23.35 -4.91
N ASP A 387 -11.48 23.74 -5.21
CA ASP A 387 -10.35 23.77 -4.26
C ASP A 387 -9.90 25.23 -4.05
N LEU A 388 -10.28 25.82 -2.92
CA LEU A 388 -9.99 27.20 -2.56
C LEU A 388 -8.77 27.25 -1.64
N PHE A 389 -7.91 28.26 -1.78
CA PHE A 389 -6.60 28.28 -1.12
C PHE A 389 -5.83 26.99 -1.46
N CYS A 390 -5.88 26.59 -2.73
CA CYS A 390 -5.49 25.23 -3.15
C CYS A 390 -4.00 24.95 -2.98
N GLY A 391 -3.17 25.99 -2.82
CA GLY A 391 -1.74 25.90 -2.96
C GLY A 391 -1.40 25.22 -4.27
N VAL A 392 -0.54 24.20 -4.20
CA VAL A 392 -0.19 23.39 -5.38
C VAL A 392 -1.24 22.39 -5.81
N GLY A 393 -2.34 22.23 -5.09
CA GLY A 393 -3.40 21.25 -5.42
C GLY A 393 -3.31 19.93 -4.66
N GLY A 394 -2.91 19.96 -3.38
CA GLY A 394 -2.87 18.74 -2.56
C GLY A 394 -4.24 18.08 -2.38
N PHE A 395 -5.29 18.88 -2.16
CA PHE A 395 -6.68 18.39 -2.18
C PHE A 395 -7.10 17.95 -3.57
N THR A 396 -6.84 18.78 -4.59
CA THR A 396 -7.13 18.49 -5.99
C THR A 396 -6.63 17.11 -6.42
N GLU A 397 -5.34 16.82 -6.18
CA GLU A 397 -4.71 15.54 -6.52
C GLU A 397 -5.42 14.36 -5.84
N GLY A 398 -5.66 14.45 -4.53
CA GLY A 398 -6.32 13.38 -3.78
C GLY A 398 -7.76 13.13 -4.21
N LEU A 399 -8.56 14.20 -4.36
CA LEU A 399 -9.97 14.09 -4.73
C LEU A 399 -10.16 13.57 -6.16
N LYS A 400 -9.28 13.94 -7.10
CA LYS A 400 -9.26 13.36 -8.46
C LYS A 400 -8.88 11.88 -8.44
N ALA A 401 -7.90 11.49 -7.63
CA ALA A 401 -7.58 10.07 -7.44
C ALA A 401 -8.79 9.28 -6.91
N ALA A 402 -9.59 9.88 -6.03
CA ALA A 402 -10.86 9.35 -5.53
C ALA A 402 -11.99 9.31 -6.59
N GLY A 403 -11.81 9.93 -7.76
CA GLY A 403 -12.74 9.93 -8.89
C GLY A 403 -13.76 11.08 -8.88
N LEU A 404 -13.47 12.17 -8.16
CA LEU A 404 -14.24 13.41 -8.23
C LEU A 404 -13.71 14.29 -9.38
N THR A 405 -14.57 15.17 -9.90
CA THR A 405 -14.23 16.11 -10.98
C THR A 405 -13.93 17.48 -10.41
N SER A 406 -12.71 17.97 -10.64
CA SER A 406 -12.34 19.35 -10.29
C SER A 406 -12.99 20.33 -11.26
N VAL A 407 -13.59 21.39 -10.73
CA VAL A 407 -14.26 22.45 -11.50
C VAL A 407 -13.41 23.72 -11.53
N LEU A 408 -12.89 24.11 -10.39
CA LEU A 408 -12.14 25.36 -10.21
C LEU A 408 -11.18 25.21 -9.03
N SER A 409 -9.97 25.69 -9.22
CA SER A 409 -9.03 25.93 -8.12
C SER A 409 -8.68 27.40 -8.02
N ALA A 410 -8.40 27.90 -6.82
CA ALA A 410 -8.02 29.29 -6.61
C ALA A 410 -6.95 29.44 -5.52
N ASP A 411 -5.89 30.20 -5.82
CA ASP A 411 -4.85 30.59 -4.86
C ASP A 411 -4.28 31.96 -5.22
N PHE A 412 -3.66 32.65 -4.27
CA PHE A 412 -3.06 33.97 -4.49
C PHE A 412 -1.59 33.88 -4.96
N ASP A 413 -0.87 32.81 -4.59
CA ASP A 413 0.54 32.62 -4.93
C ASP A 413 0.69 32.16 -6.38
N GLN A 414 1.40 32.96 -7.18
CA GLN A 414 1.58 32.68 -8.60
C GLN A 414 2.29 31.34 -8.85
N TYR A 415 3.32 31.02 -8.06
CA TYR A 415 4.07 29.77 -8.26
C TYR A 415 3.23 28.54 -7.91
N ALA A 416 2.36 28.64 -6.90
CA ALA A 416 1.41 27.61 -6.55
C ALA A 416 0.37 27.39 -7.67
N VAL A 417 -0.18 28.46 -8.23
CA VAL A 417 -1.09 28.41 -9.38
C VAL A 417 -0.41 27.80 -10.61
N ASP A 418 0.83 28.18 -10.89
CA ASP A 418 1.59 27.65 -12.04
C ASP A 418 1.90 26.16 -11.85
N ALA A 419 2.30 25.75 -10.64
CA ALA A 419 2.50 24.34 -10.30
C ALA A 419 1.19 23.55 -10.40
N HIS A 420 0.07 24.10 -9.95
CA HIS A 420 -1.23 23.45 -10.08
C HIS A 420 -1.58 23.22 -11.56
N ARG A 421 -1.53 24.26 -12.39
CA ARG A 421 -1.81 24.19 -13.85
C ARG A 421 -0.89 23.24 -14.61
N LEU A 422 0.34 23.06 -14.14
CA LEU A 422 1.29 22.14 -14.76
C LEU A 422 0.91 20.67 -14.52
N ASN A 423 0.28 20.36 -13.38
CA ASN A 423 -0.07 19.00 -12.98
C ASN A 423 -1.52 18.65 -13.26
N HIS A 424 -2.37 19.65 -13.48
CA HIS A 424 -3.82 19.51 -13.61
C HIS A 424 -4.33 20.21 -14.87
N GLN A 425 -5.30 19.59 -15.55
CA GLN A 425 -5.85 20.12 -16.81
C GLN A 425 -6.92 21.19 -16.59
N GLU A 426 -7.54 21.20 -15.42
CA GLU A 426 -8.58 22.16 -15.05
C GLU A 426 -8.02 23.56 -14.75
N GLU A 427 -8.95 24.52 -14.69
CA GLU A 427 -8.61 25.90 -14.42
C GLU A 427 -8.23 26.14 -12.96
N CYS A 428 -7.03 26.67 -12.76
CA CYS A 428 -6.62 27.28 -11.50
C CYS A 428 -6.49 28.80 -11.69
N VAL A 429 -7.20 29.58 -10.90
CA VAL A 429 -7.25 31.05 -10.99
C VAL A 429 -6.34 31.65 -9.93
N LYS A 430 -5.52 32.63 -10.34
CA LYS A 430 -4.84 33.49 -9.39
C LYS A 430 -5.84 34.50 -8.84
N ALA A 431 -6.20 34.38 -7.57
CA ALA A 431 -7.17 35.23 -6.90
C ALA A 431 -6.79 35.42 -5.43
N ASP A 432 -6.89 36.66 -4.94
CA ASP A 432 -6.75 36.93 -3.52
C ASP A 432 -8.12 36.84 -2.86
N LEU A 433 -8.41 35.73 -2.19
CA LEU A 433 -9.70 35.51 -1.55
C LEU A 433 -9.93 36.41 -0.32
N SER A 434 -8.93 37.17 0.14
CA SER A 434 -9.19 38.26 1.11
C SER A 434 -9.87 39.47 0.46
N ASN A 435 -9.77 39.61 -0.87
CA ASN A 435 -10.37 40.69 -1.62
C ASN A 435 -11.82 40.35 -2.04
N GLU A 436 -12.77 41.25 -1.73
CA GLU A 436 -14.19 41.07 -2.02
C GLU A 436 -14.50 40.91 -3.51
N PHE A 437 -13.81 41.65 -4.38
CA PHE A 437 -14.04 41.59 -5.83
C PHE A 437 -13.62 40.25 -6.42
N ASP A 438 -12.47 39.72 -5.97
CA ASP A 438 -12.01 38.40 -6.39
C ASP A 438 -12.93 37.29 -5.83
N ARG A 439 -13.37 37.39 -4.56
CA ARG A 439 -14.38 36.47 -4.01
C ARG A 439 -15.68 36.47 -4.82
N ALA A 440 -16.22 37.64 -5.16
CA ALA A 440 -17.46 37.77 -5.91
C ALA A 440 -17.38 37.09 -7.29
N LYS A 441 -16.23 37.20 -7.98
CA LYS A 441 -15.99 36.49 -9.25
C LYS A 441 -15.98 34.97 -9.06
N ILE A 442 -15.28 34.48 -8.04
CA ILE A 442 -15.21 33.05 -7.73
C ILE A 442 -16.61 32.51 -7.39
N ILE A 443 -17.38 33.20 -6.53
CA ILE A 443 -18.76 32.83 -6.18
C ILE A 443 -19.64 32.76 -7.43
N LYS A 444 -19.58 33.78 -8.30
CA LYS A 444 -20.35 33.81 -9.55
C LYS A 444 -20.02 32.60 -10.43
N LYS A 445 -18.74 32.27 -10.56
CA LYS A 445 -18.28 31.13 -11.36
C LYS A 445 -18.75 29.80 -10.79
N LEU A 446 -18.59 29.59 -9.48
CA LEU A 446 -19.00 28.36 -8.81
C LEU A 446 -20.52 28.12 -8.84
N LYS A 447 -21.32 29.18 -8.82
CA LYS A 447 -22.78 29.09 -8.99
C LYS A 447 -23.18 28.63 -10.40
N VAL A 448 -22.48 29.10 -11.43
CA VAL A 448 -22.74 28.72 -12.83
C VAL A 448 -22.33 27.27 -13.09
N GLU A 449 -21.15 26.88 -12.61
CA GLU A 449 -20.60 25.54 -12.86
C GLU A 449 -21.25 24.44 -12.02
N SER A 450 -22.01 24.78 -10.98
CA SER A 450 -22.61 23.85 -10.01
C SER A 450 -21.61 22.88 -9.37
N VAL A 451 -21.28 23.11 -8.10
CA VAL A 451 -20.35 22.28 -7.32
C VAL A 451 -21.05 21.52 -6.19
N ASP A 452 -20.68 20.26 -5.98
CA ASP A 452 -21.18 19.43 -4.87
C ASP A 452 -20.33 19.59 -3.60
N LEU A 453 -19.04 19.90 -3.75
CA LEU A 453 -18.07 19.99 -2.67
C LEU A 453 -17.18 21.24 -2.81
N ILE A 454 -16.97 21.99 -1.74
CA ILE A 454 -15.91 23.01 -1.66
C ILE A 454 -14.88 22.58 -0.61
N VAL A 455 -13.61 22.52 -1.00
CA VAL A 455 -12.50 22.24 -0.08
C VAL A 455 -11.57 23.44 0.01
N GLY A 456 -10.84 23.57 1.12
CA GLY A 456 -9.79 24.58 1.21
C GLY A 456 -9.02 24.61 2.52
N GLY A 457 -7.79 25.11 2.45
CA GLY A 457 -6.90 25.29 3.60
C GLY A 457 -6.58 26.77 3.82
N PRO A 458 -7.52 27.59 4.33
CA PRO A 458 -7.27 29.01 4.55
C PRO A 458 -6.05 29.21 5.47
N PRO A 459 -5.10 30.09 5.12
CA PRO A 459 -3.82 30.18 5.80
C PRO A 459 -3.96 30.65 7.26
N CYS A 460 -3.12 30.11 8.12
CA CYS A 460 -3.27 30.16 9.58
C CYS A 460 -2.22 31.03 10.29
N GLN A 461 -1.73 32.11 9.66
CA GLN A 461 -0.54 32.83 10.15
C GLN A 461 -0.68 33.37 11.60
N GLY A 462 -1.90 33.64 12.07
CA GLY A 462 -2.19 34.03 13.46
C GLY A 462 -2.23 32.87 14.49
N PHE A 463 -2.31 31.60 14.06
CA PHE A 463 -2.57 30.44 14.94
C PHE A 463 -1.39 29.47 15.09
N SER A 464 -0.25 29.75 14.45
CA SER A 464 0.92 28.87 14.50
C SER A 464 1.84 29.19 15.69
N ILE A 465 2.34 28.14 16.37
CA ILE A 465 3.31 28.27 17.49
C ILE A 465 4.58 29.06 17.06
N PHE A 466 4.97 28.98 15.78
CA PHE A 466 6.11 29.71 15.22
C PHE A 466 5.81 31.19 14.95
N GLY A 467 4.56 31.54 14.61
CA GLY A 467 4.10 32.93 14.52
C GLY A 467 4.13 33.62 15.88
N ASN A 468 3.62 32.95 16.92
CA ASN A 468 3.61 33.48 18.29
C ASN A 468 5.00 33.85 18.83
N ARG A 469 6.07 33.15 18.40
CA ARG A 469 7.45 33.46 18.82
C ARG A 469 8.05 34.70 18.15
N ARG A 470 7.55 35.14 16.98
CA ARG A 470 8.05 36.36 16.32
C ARG A 470 7.58 37.64 16.98
N PHE A 471 6.49 37.61 17.74
CA PHE A 471 5.85 38.81 18.32
C PHE A 471 6.01 38.94 19.84
N VAL A 472 6.77 38.04 20.50
CA VAL A 472 7.02 38.12 21.95
C VAL A 472 7.74 39.43 22.35
N ASN A 473 8.45 40.08 21.42
CA ASN A 473 9.18 41.32 21.69
C ASN A 473 8.50 42.60 21.16
N THR A 474 7.26 42.54 20.69
CA THR A 474 6.50 43.75 20.30
C THR A 474 5.15 43.79 21.01
N LYS A 475 4.88 44.94 21.64
CA LYS A 475 3.78 45.28 22.56
C LYS A 475 2.44 44.57 22.31
N LYS A 476 1.79 44.17 23.42
CA LYS A 476 0.35 43.80 23.61
C LYS A 476 -0.44 43.70 22.29
N HIS A 477 -0.47 42.50 21.70
CA HIS A 477 -1.31 42.18 20.54
C HIS A 477 -2.69 41.72 21.04
N ASP A 478 -3.74 42.46 20.68
CA ASP A 478 -5.13 42.05 20.88
C ASP A 478 -5.52 41.06 19.77
N LEU A 479 -5.75 39.80 20.13
CA LEU A 479 -6.10 38.71 19.21
C LEU A 479 -7.49 38.89 18.58
N SER A 480 -8.36 39.71 19.18
CA SER A 480 -9.71 39.99 18.70
C SER A 480 -9.77 40.87 17.46
N LYS A 481 -8.64 41.48 17.04
CA LYS A 481 -8.54 42.43 15.92
C LYS A 481 -7.50 42.01 14.85
N ASP A 482 -7.08 40.75 14.80
CA ASP A 482 -6.11 40.32 13.79
C ASP A 482 -6.82 40.11 12.42
N GLU A 483 -6.56 41.01 11.46
CA GLU A 483 -7.00 40.97 10.05
C GLU A 483 -6.72 39.61 9.36
N ARG A 484 -5.83 38.78 9.93
CA ARG A 484 -5.48 37.45 9.38
C ARG A 484 -6.49 36.34 9.71
N ASN A 485 -7.48 36.59 10.57
CA ASN A 485 -8.61 35.67 10.81
C ASN A 485 -9.69 35.76 9.72
N ASP A 486 -9.62 36.78 8.85
CA ASP A 486 -10.63 37.07 7.84
C ASP A 486 -10.69 36.03 6.70
N LEU A 487 -9.65 35.22 6.52
CA LEU A 487 -9.60 34.24 5.43
C LEU A 487 -10.44 32.97 5.70
N VAL A 488 -10.61 32.59 6.96
CA VAL A 488 -11.58 31.54 7.34
C VAL A 488 -13.01 32.05 7.14
N HIS A 489 -13.27 33.32 7.47
CA HIS A 489 -14.55 33.96 7.19
C HIS A 489 -14.80 34.08 5.68
N SER A 490 -13.77 34.43 4.89
CA SER A 490 -13.82 34.46 3.43
C SER A 490 -14.17 33.09 2.84
N PHE A 491 -13.58 32.01 3.36
CA PHE A 491 -13.95 30.64 2.98
C PHE A 491 -15.43 30.35 3.31
N ALA A 492 -15.85 30.69 4.53
CA ALA A 492 -17.23 30.47 4.98
C ALA A 492 -18.26 31.26 4.16
N GLU A 493 -17.95 32.51 3.82
CA GLU A 493 -18.77 33.38 2.96
C GLU A 493 -18.98 32.75 1.58
N ILE A 494 -17.91 32.24 0.96
CA ILE A 494 -18.00 31.57 -0.35
C ILE A 494 -18.88 30.32 -0.25
N VAL A 495 -18.69 29.48 0.77
CA VAL A 495 -19.48 28.26 0.98
C VAL A 495 -20.96 28.59 1.22
N VAL A 496 -21.26 29.57 2.07
CA VAL A 496 -22.65 29.98 2.35
C VAL A 496 -23.29 30.61 1.12
N SER A 497 -22.52 31.36 0.32
CA SER A 497 -23.02 32.00 -0.90
C SER A 497 -23.29 30.99 -2.02
N VAL A 498 -22.41 30.01 -2.21
CA VAL A 498 -22.52 28.99 -3.27
C VAL A 498 -23.48 27.85 -2.87
N ARG A 499 -23.61 27.56 -1.58
CA ARG A 499 -24.43 26.48 -1.00
C ARG A 499 -24.12 25.06 -1.57
N PRO A 500 -22.86 24.59 -1.63
CA PRO A 500 -22.56 23.22 -2.03
C PRO A 500 -23.21 22.21 -1.07
N LYS A 501 -23.35 20.95 -1.50
CA LYS A 501 -23.85 19.87 -0.63
C LYS A 501 -22.91 19.58 0.54
N TRP A 502 -21.62 19.82 0.31
CA TRP A 502 -20.54 19.52 1.25
C TRP A 502 -19.49 20.63 1.25
N PHE A 503 -18.85 20.84 2.39
CA PHE A 503 -17.56 21.52 2.45
C PHE A 503 -16.57 20.77 3.34
N MET A 504 -15.28 20.96 3.09
CA MET A 504 -14.21 20.48 3.96
C MET A 504 -13.12 21.55 4.10
N MET A 505 -12.92 22.04 5.31
CA MET A 505 -11.93 23.05 5.62
C MET A 505 -10.78 22.43 6.42
N GLU A 506 -9.54 22.66 5.97
CA GLU A 506 -8.33 22.28 6.70
C GLU A 506 -7.70 23.46 7.45
N ASN A 507 -7.10 23.16 8.60
CA ASN A 507 -6.24 24.10 9.31
C ASN A 507 -5.20 23.40 10.21
N VAL A 508 -4.38 24.18 10.90
CA VAL A 508 -3.45 23.68 11.92
C VAL A 508 -4.17 23.45 13.26
N PRO A 509 -3.69 22.51 14.10
CA PRO A 509 -4.29 22.24 15.42
C PRO A 509 -4.41 23.48 16.33
N GLY A 510 -3.53 24.48 16.17
CA GLY A 510 -3.53 25.70 16.97
C GLY A 510 -4.82 26.53 16.88
N ILE A 511 -5.65 26.30 15.85
CA ILE A 511 -6.95 26.97 15.70
C ILE A 511 -7.91 26.67 16.88
N LEU A 512 -7.79 25.51 17.52
CA LEU A 512 -8.60 25.16 18.69
C LEU A 512 -8.29 26.00 19.93
N SER A 513 -7.11 26.62 19.99
CA SER A 513 -6.71 27.50 21.09
C SER A 513 -6.88 28.99 20.75
N ALA A 514 -7.32 29.31 19.54
CA ALA A 514 -7.60 30.67 19.10
C ALA A 514 -8.77 31.29 19.87
N HIS A 515 -8.68 32.60 20.17
CA HIS A 515 -9.72 33.33 20.92
C HIS A 515 -10.18 32.61 22.18
N ASN A 516 -9.23 32.11 22.98
CA ASN A 516 -9.49 31.32 24.19
C ASN A 516 -10.39 30.08 23.94
N GLY A 517 -10.27 29.48 22.75
CA GLY A 517 -11.01 28.28 22.35
C GLY A 517 -12.41 28.53 21.79
N LYS A 518 -12.83 29.78 21.59
CA LYS A 518 -14.17 30.12 21.09
C LYS A 518 -14.28 30.16 19.57
N TYR A 519 -13.17 30.45 18.88
CA TYR A 519 -13.18 30.74 17.44
C TYR A 519 -13.78 29.62 16.57
N VAL A 520 -13.40 28.36 16.83
CA VAL A 520 -13.91 27.22 16.06
C VAL A 520 -15.42 27.04 16.26
N ASN A 521 -15.92 27.33 17.47
CA ASN A 521 -17.35 27.26 17.76
C ASN A 521 -18.12 28.40 17.09
N GLU A 522 -17.53 29.57 16.93
CA GLU A 522 -18.11 30.69 16.17
C GLU A 522 -18.26 30.33 14.68
N VAL A 523 -17.19 29.80 14.07
CA VAL A 523 -17.22 29.33 12.67
C VAL A 523 -18.24 28.19 12.49
N LYS A 524 -18.27 27.24 13.42
CA LYS A 524 -19.27 26.14 13.43
C LYS A 524 -20.69 26.69 13.49
N SER A 525 -20.96 27.60 14.44
CA SER A 525 -22.29 28.21 14.61
C SER A 525 -22.69 29.02 13.39
N TYR A 526 -21.75 29.70 12.73
CA TYR A 526 -22.01 30.40 11.48
C TYR A 526 -22.52 29.45 10.39
N PHE A 527 -21.87 28.31 10.16
CA PHE A 527 -22.34 27.32 9.19
C PHE A 527 -23.69 26.68 9.58
N GLU A 528 -23.88 26.38 10.87
CA GLU A 528 -25.13 25.81 11.40
C GLU A 528 -26.32 26.75 11.20
N ASN A 529 -26.13 28.04 11.47
CA ASN A 529 -27.14 29.09 11.23
C ASN A 529 -27.49 29.24 9.74
N HIS A 530 -26.65 28.75 8.82
CA HIS A 530 -26.90 28.76 7.38
C HIS A 530 -27.37 27.40 6.83
N GLY A 531 -27.70 26.45 7.71
CA GLY A 531 -28.33 25.18 7.38
C GLY A 531 -27.36 24.03 7.11
N TYR A 532 -26.12 24.10 7.60
CA TYR A 532 -25.18 22.98 7.55
C TYR A 532 -25.11 22.26 8.89
N ARG A 533 -25.05 20.94 8.86
CA ARG A 533 -24.58 20.13 9.97
C ARG A 533 -23.06 20.03 9.89
N VAL A 534 -22.35 20.33 10.98
CA VAL A 534 -20.89 20.48 10.97
C VAL A 534 -20.24 19.64 12.07
N GLU A 535 -19.19 18.91 11.70
CA GLU A 535 -18.32 18.18 12.60
C GLU A 535 -16.86 18.56 12.34
N PHE A 536 -16.01 18.52 13.37
CA PHE A 536 -14.57 18.74 13.21
C PHE A 536 -13.75 17.81 14.09
N LYS A 537 -12.52 17.49 13.65
CA LYS A 537 -11.55 16.66 14.37
C LYS A 537 -10.12 17.11 14.10
N ILE A 538 -9.21 16.83 15.04
CA ILE A 538 -7.78 16.77 14.73
C ILE A 538 -7.45 15.35 14.29
N ILE A 539 -6.90 15.22 13.09
CA ILE A 539 -6.36 13.96 12.59
C ILE A 539 -4.84 13.98 12.59
N ASN A 540 -4.21 12.82 12.78
CA ASN A 540 -2.80 12.62 12.46
C ASN A 540 -2.71 11.91 11.11
N CYS A 541 -2.08 12.55 10.12
CA CYS A 541 -1.98 12.03 8.76
C CYS A 541 -1.26 10.67 8.70
N ALA A 542 -0.41 10.35 9.69
CA ALA A 542 0.22 9.04 9.80
C ALA A 542 -0.78 7.89 9.94
N ASP A 543 -1.91 8.13 10.61
CA ASP A 543 -2.96 7.14 10.85
C ASP A 543 -3.69 6.75 9.55
N TYR A 544 -3.54 7.59 8.52
CA TYR A 544 -4.10 7.45 7.18
C TYR A 544 -3.04 7.04 6.14
N GLY A 545 -1.81 6.78 6.58
CA GLY A 545 -0.73 6.29 5.73
C GLY A 545 0.13 7.37 5.11
N VAL A 546 0.11 8.62 5.59
CA VAL A 546 1.17 9.56 5.22
C VAL A 546 2.41 9.19 6.04
N PRO A 547 3.61 9.07 5.47
CA PRO A 547 4.84 8.73 6.22
C PRO A 547 5.37 9.89 7.08
N GLN A 548 4.45 10.56 7.80
CA GLN A 548 4.69 11.80 8.52
C GLN A 548 3.69 11.98 9.67
N LEU A 549 4.20 12.28 10.87
CA LEU A 549 3.43 12.72 12.04
C LEU A 549 2.97 14.17 11.84
N ARG A 550 1.96 14.36 10.98
CA ARG A 550 1.37 15.66 10.64
C ARG A 550 -0.04 15.72 11.20
N LYS A 551 -0.23 16.50 12.26
CA LYS A 551 -1.56 16.77 12.82
C LYS A 551 -2.23 17.91 12.06
N ARG A 552 -3.51 17.74 11.72
CA ARG A 552 -4.35 18.72 11.04
C ARG A 552 -5.76 18.76 11.61
N PHE A 553 -6.27 19.97 11.75
CA PHE A 553 -7.67 20.23 12.02
C PHE A 553 -8.45 20.10 10.71
N LEU A 554 -9.53 19.33 10.72
CA LEU A 554 -10.48 19.23 9.63
C LEU A 554 -11.86 19.56 10.15
N MET A 555 -12.59 20.43 9.44
CA MET A 555 -14.01 20.70 9.64
C MET A 555 -14.76 20.29 8.39
N ILE A 556 -15.78 19.44 8.53
CA ILE A 556 -16.61 18.96 7.43
C ILE A 556 -18.04 19.34 7.73
N GLY A 557 -18.72 19.93 6.75
CA GLY A 557 -20.14 20.24 6.86
C GLY A 557 -20.94 19.79 5.67
N THR A 558 -22.22 19.52 5.91
CA THR A 558 -23.20 19.16 4.87
C THR A 558 -24.57 19.75 5.13
N ASN A 559 -25.28 20.12 4.08
CA ASN A 559 -26.69 20.51 4.13
C ASN A 559 -27.64 19.37 3.69
N THR A 560 -27.12 18.13 3.64
CA THR A 560 -27.87 16.92 3.32
C THR A 560 -28.17 16.09 4.57
N ASP A 561 -29.06 15.10 4.47
CA ASP A 561 -29.36 14.13 5.54
C ASP A 561 -28.34 12.97 5.62
N LEU A 562 -27.31 13.01 4.78
CA LEU A 562 -26.26 12.00 4.73
C LEU A 562 -25.26 12.12 5.89
N VAL A 563 -24.61 11.01 6.22
CA VAL A 563 -23.60 10.93 7.30
C VAL A 563 -22.30 11.61 6.88
N ILE A 564 -21.66 12.34 7.82
CA ILE A 564 -20.35 12.95 7.58
C ILE A 564 -19.27 11.86 7.46
N PRO A 565 -18.50 11.84 6.34
CA PRO A 565 -17.69 10.68 5.97
C PRO A 565 -16.32 10.64 6.66
N TRP A 566 -16.24 10.50 7.98
CA TRP A 566 -14.97 10.31 8.70
C TRP A 566 -14.33 8.93 8.41
N PRO A 567 -13.22 8.84 7.65
CA PRO A 567 -12.54 7.58 7.43
C PRO A 567 -11.95 7.03 8.74
N LYS A 568 -12.00 5.70 8.91
CA LYS A 568 -11.27 5.04 10.02
C LYS A 568 -9.76 5.11 9.80
N ALA A 569 -9.02 5.37 10.89
CA ALA A 569 -7.58 5.15 10.96
C ALA A 569 -7.24 3.69 10.60
N LYS A 570 -6.14 3.52 9.86
CA LYS A 570 -5.66 2.20 9.39
C LYS A 570 -4.23 1.89 9.81
N PHE A 571 -3.49 2.90 10.21
CA PHE A 571 -2.09 2.79 10.60
C PHE A 571 -1.94 3.28 12.04
N PHE A 572 -1.06 2.63 12.80
CA PHE A 572 -0.95 2.83 14.23
C PHE A 572 0.52 3.00 14.63
N ALA A 573 0.77 3.85 15.63
CA ALA A 573 2.13 4.07 16.15
C ALA A 573 2.65 2.80 16.83
N GLU A 574 1.79 2.15 17.60
CA GLU A 574 2.01 0.88 18.29
C GLU A 574 0.91 -0.09 17.83
N PRO A 575 1.10 -0.74 16.67
CA PRO A 575 0.09 -1.65 16.14
C PRO A 575 0.04 -2.94 16.95
N GLU A 576 -1.17 -3.44 17.19
CA GLU A 576 -1.39 -4.84 17.50
C GLU A 576 -0.89 -5.75 16.36
N ASP A 577 -0.69 -7.04 16.62
CA ASP A 577 -0.14 -7.98 15.62
C ASP A 577 -0.90 -8.04 14.28
N TRP A 578 -2.17 -7.64 14.25
CA TRP A 578 -3.03 -7.62 13.05
C TRP A 578 -3.19 -6.22 12.45
N GLN A 579 -2.68 -5.19 13.11
CA GLN A 579 -2.75 -3.80 12.69
C GLN A 579 -1.49 -3.41 11.90
N GLN A 580 -1.60 -2.33 11.11
CA GLN A 580 -0.47 -1.86 10.30
C GLN A 580 0.28 -0.76 11.06
N ALA A 581 1.60 -0.89 11.15
CA ALA A 581 2.45 0.16 11.69
C ALA A 581 2.39 1.42 10.83
N HIS A 582 2.60 2.59 11.43
CA HIS A 582 2.82 3.83 10.67
C HIS A 582 3.95 3.65 9.65
N ARG A 583 3.78 4.24 8.47
CA ARG A 583 4.78 4.16 7.41
C ARG A 583 6.00 4.97 7.75
N THR A 584 7.14 4.45 7.33
CA THR A 584 8.44 5.00 7.68
C THR A 584 9.00 5.89 6.58
N VAL A 585 9.93 6.77 6.96
CA VAL A 585 10.70 7.56 6.00
C VAL A 585 11.52 6.66 5.07
N GLY A 586 12.07 5.54 5.56
CA GLY A 586 12.85 4.62 4.73
C GLY A 586 12.02 4.07 3.57
N LEU A 587 10.79 3.64 3.85
CA LEU A 587 9.87 3.15 2.83
C LEU A 587 9.48 4.25 1.84
N ALA A 588 9.25 5.47 2.31
CA ALA A 588 8.92 6.60 1.45
C ALA A 588 10.10 6.95 0.52
N LEU A 589 11.31 7.04 1.04
CA LEU A 589 12.47 7.55 0.30
C LEU A 589 13.18 6.50 -0.56
N SER A 590 12.84 5.22 -0.42
CA SER A 590 13.42 4.12 -1.20
C SER A 590 13.55 4.48 -2.69
N GLY A 591 14.76 4.37 -3.24
CA GLY A 591 15.03 4.60 -4.65
C GLY A 591 15.06 6.06 -5.11
N LEU A 592 15.01 7.03 -4.18
CA LEU A 592 15.41 8.43 -4.39
C LEU A 592 16.77 8.76 -3.74
N ASP A 593 17.38 7.80 -3.07
CA ASP A 593 18.66 7.97 -2.38
C ASP A 593 19.87 7.59 -3.25
N THR A 594 19.65 7.30 -4.54
CA THR A 594 20.69 6.96 -5.52
C THR A 594 21.03 8.14 -6.42
N GLU A 595 22.27 8.22 -6.91
CA GLU A 595 22.70 9.33 -7.78
C GLU A 595 21.94 9.36 -9.12
N ASP A 596 21.67 8.20 -9.71
CA ASP A 596 20.88 8.05 -10.94
C ASP A 596 19.47 8.66 -10.81
N SER A 597 18.88 8.58 -9.62
CA SER A 597 17.53 9.08 -9.38
C SER A 597 17.42 10.61 -9.59
N TYR A 598 18.49 11.37 -9.36
CA TYR A 598 18.50 12.83 -9.49
C TYR A 598 18.15 13.30 -10.91
N PHE A 599 18.48 12.49 -11.93
CA PHE A 599 18.19 12.81 -13.33
C PHE A 599 16.84 12.26 -13.80
N ARG A 600 16.32 11.23 -13.12
CA ARG A 600 15.06 10.56 -13.47
C ARG A 600 13.82 11.28 -12.95
N PHE A 601 13.93 11.98 -11.82
CA PHE A 601 12.78 12.55 -11.13
C PHE A 601 12.79 14.08 -11.11
N LYS A 602 11.62 14.68 -11.38
CA LYS A 602 11.43 16.14 -11.32
C LYS A 602 11.62 16.67 -9.90
N ASN A 603 12.14 17.88 -9.76
CA ASN A 603 12.41 18.54 -8.47
C ASN A 603 13.32 17.74 -7.52
N HIS A 604 14.13 16.82 -8.05
CA HIS A 604 15.02 15.98 -7.26
C HIS A 604 16.47 16.48 -7.28
N ASN A 605 16.65 17.77 -6.97
CA ASN A 605 17.96 18.42 -6.98
C ASN A 605 18.56 18.44 -5.56
N PRO A 606 19.68 17.73 -5.29
CA PRO A 606 20.36 17.77 -4.01
C PRO A 606 20.77 19.20 -3.61
N PRO A 607 20.43 19.66 -2.39
CA PRO A 607 20.87 20.96 -1.93
C PRO A 607 22.41 21.00 -1.81
N LYS A 608 23.03 22.04 -2.39
CA LYS A 608 24.48 22.24 -2.30
C LYS A 608 24.85 22.79 -0.94
N HIS A 609 25.49 21.97 -0.11
CA HIS A 609 26.03 22.35 1.20
C HIS A 609 27.53 22.61 1.10
N THR A 610 28.06 23.55 1.90
CA THR A 610 29.51 23.68 2.03
C THR A 610 30.09 22.42 2.68
N LYS A 611 31.37 22.13 2.42
CA LYS A 611 32.04 20.96 2.99
C LYS A 611 31.88 20.89 4.52
N VAL A 612 32.06 22.01 5.22
CA VAL A 612 31.87 22.11 6.68
C VAL A 612 30.45 21.71 7.12
N VAL A 613 29.41 22.08 6.37
CA VAL A 613 28.02 21.73 6.70
C VAL A 613 27.74 20.26 6.40
N SER A 614 28.23 19.74 5.27
CA SER A 614 28.12 18.32 4.94
C SER A 614 28.83 17.44 5.97
N ASP A 615 30.06 17.80 6.35
CA ASP A 615 30.84 17.08 7.36
C ASP A 615 30.11 17.07 8.72
N ARG A 616 29.48 18.19 9.12
CA ARG A 616 28.63 18.24 10.32
C ARG A 616 27.44 17.29 10.26
N PHE A 617 26.78 17.17 9.10
CA PHE A 617 25.69 16.22 8.96
C PHE A 617 26.16 14.78 9.21
N GLY A 618 27.39 14.44 8.83
CA GLY A 618 28.00 13.13 9.10
C GLY A 618 28.05 12.73 10.58
N PHE A 619 28.04 13.69 11.50
CA PHE A 619 28.03 13.44 12.96
C PHE A 619 26.63 13.37 13.56
N ILE A 620 25.57 13.55 12.77
CA ILE A 620 24.19 13.43 13.24
C ILE A 620 23.76 11.98 13.09
N GLU A 621 23.54 11.29 14.21
CA GLU A 621 22.98 9.93 14.20
C GLU A 621 21.51 9.94 13.72
N GLU A 622 21.05 8.83 13.11
CA GLU A 622 19.66 8.69 12.66
C GLU A 622 18.66 8.96 13.79
N GLY A 623 17.63 9.75 13.48
CA GLY A 623 16.60 10.13 14.45
C GLY A 623 17.04 11.13 15.52
N LYS A 624 18.30 11.58 15.54
CA LYS A 624 18.83 12.52 16.54
C LYS A 624 19.10 13.91 15.96
N LYS A 625 19.35 14.86 16.87
CA LYS A 625 19.86 16.19 16.54
C LYS A 625 21.38 16.18 16.64
N LEU A 626 22.02 17.19 16.05
CA LEU A 626 23.46 17.36 16.17
C LEU A 626 23.85 17.73 17.62
N GLU A 627 24.70 16.90 18.22
CA GLU A 627 25.30 17.16 19.53
C GLU A 627 26.64 17.86 19.33
N ILE A 628 26.76 19.11 19.79
CA ILE A 628 27.93 19.97 19.53
C ILE A 628 29.20 19.40 20.18
N GLU A 629 29.06 18.72 21.32
CA GLU A 629 30.18 18.11 22.04
C GLU A 629 30.90 17.06 21.20
N LYS A 630 30.15 16.27 20.41
CA LYS A 630 30.67 15.22 19.52
C LYS A 630 31.38 15.75 18.28
N LEU A 631 31.28 17.05 17.96
CA LEU A 631 31.96 17.61 16.81
C LEU A 631 33.47 17.79 17.08
N PRO A 632 34.33 17.61 16.08
CA PRO A 632 35.71 18.12 16.11
C PRO A 632 35.75 19.65 16.29
N SER A 633 36.78 20.17 16.94
CA SER A 633 36.92 21.61 17.27
C SER A 633 36.75 22.54 16.06
N HIS A 634 37.29 22.16 14.90
CA HIS A 634 37.17 22.94 13.66
C HIS A 634 35.75 22.99 13.09
N LEU A 635 34.87 22.05 13.45
CA LEU A 635 33.45 22.05 13.06
C LEU A 635 32.55 22.76 14.07
N LYS A 636 33.05 23.17 15.25
CA LYS A 636 32.27 23.89 16.28
C LYS A 636 32.09 25.38 15.99
N ILE A 637 32.70 25.92 14.94
CA ILE A 637 32.72 27.36 14.64
C ILE A 637 31.72 27.71 13.52
N GLY A 638 30.85 28.69 13.74
CA GLY A 638 29.86 29.14 12.75
C GLY A 638 30.54 29.69 11.48
N THR A 639 30.17 29.14 10.31
CA THR A 639 30.78 29.50 9.02
C THR A 639 30.54 30.95 8.62
N LYS A 640 29.44 31.56 9.07
CA LYS A 640 29.10 32.96 8.79
C LYS A 640 29.52 33.93 9.90
N THR A 641 29.63 33.45 11.13
CA THR A 641 29.81 34.31 12.31
C THR A 641 31.19 34.24 12.92
N GLY A 642 31.99 33.21 12.60
CA GLY A 642 33.30 32.94 13.22
C GLY A 642 33.23 32.60 14.70
N LYS A 643 32.02 32.46 15.28
CA LYS A 643 31.79 32.23 16.71
C LYS A 643 31.45 30.76 17.00
N PRO A 644 31.77 30.23 18.19
CA PRO A 644 31.32 28.90 18.59
C PRO A 644 29.80 28.75 18.50
N ILE A 645 29.35 27.63 17.90
CA ILE A 645 27.94 27.32 17.75
C ILE A 645 27.40 26.87 19.11
N LYS A 646 26.37 27.55 19.62
CA LYS A 646 25.74 27.24 20.92
C LYS A 646 24.61 26.21 20.82
N ASN A 647 23.88 26.21 19.71
CA ASN A 647 22.81 25.26 19.43
C ASN A 647 22.65 25.07 17.91
N PHE A 648 22.13 23.92 17.50
CA PHE A 648 21.64 23.71 16.14
C PHE A 648 20.12 23.76 16.12
N SER A 649 19.57 24.34 15.04
CA SER A 649 18.12 24.34 14.82
C SER A 649 17.57 22.92 14.79
N HIS A 650 16.37 22.74 15.34
CA HIS A 650 15.62 21.49 15.27
C HIS A 650 15.33 21.04 13.83
N VAL A 651 15.42 21.96 12.86
CA VAL A 651 15.33 21.70 11.42
C VAL A 651 16.46 20.78 10.94
N PHE A 652 17.63 20.78 11.59
CA PHE A 652 18.77 19.90 11.23
C PHE A 652 18.73 18.53 11.92
N LYS A 653 17.56 18.07 12.37
CA LYS A 653 17.39 16.70 12.87
C LYS A 653 17.53 15.72 11.69
N ARG A 654 18.34 14.66 11.86
CA ARG A 654 18.39 13.56 10.89
C ARG A 654 17.15 12.70 11.04
N LEU A 655 16.50 12.40 9.92
CA LEU A 655 15.34 11.51 9.91
C LEU A 655 15.76 10.08 10.29
N ASP A 656 14.84 9.33 10.87
CA ASP A 656 15.01 7.92 11.21
C ASP A 656 14.29 7.09 10.16
N ARG A 657 15.01 6.20 9.46
CA ARG A 657 14.40 5.39 8.40
C ARG A 657 13.33 4.42 8.91
N LYS A 658 13.34 4.09 10.21
CA LYS A 658 12.40 3.15 10.84
C LYS A 658 11.17 3.84 11.42
N LYS A 659 11.07 5.17 11.34
CA LYS A 659 9.96 5.96 11.89
C LYS A 659 9.35 6.87 10.83
N PRO A 660 8.11 7.34 11.01
CA PRO A 660 7.56 8.41 10.17
C PRO A 660 8.35 9.70 10.35
N SER A 661 8.32 10.58 9.36
CA SER A 661 8.92 11.91 9.48
C SER A 661 8.15 12.74 10.53
N ASN A 662 8.80 13.71 11.16
CA ASN A 662 8.06 14.80 11.81
C ASN A 662 7.38 15.65 10.73
N THR A 663 6.49 16.57 11.16
CA THR A 663 5.86 17.50 10.22
C THR A 663 6.92 18.23 9.39
N ILE A 664 6.86 18.08 8.07
CA ILE A 664 7.66 18.81 7.11
C ILE A 664 7.16 20.25 7.16
N VAL A 665 7.95 21.10 7.82
CA VAL A 665 7.68 22.53 7.95
C VAL A 665 8.54 23.31 6.97
N PRO A 666 8.01 24.38 6.35
CA PRO A 666 8.77 25.19 5.41
C PRO A 666 9.75 26.18 6.08
N GLY A 667 10.06 26.02 7.37
CA GLY A 667 10.87 26.96 8.14
C GLY A 667 12.36 26.92 7.79
N HIS A 668 12.92 28.06 7.35
CA HIS A 668 14.35 28.31 7.09
C HIS A 668 14.94 27.68 5.81
N ASN A 669 14.17 27.60 4.72
CA ASN A 669 14.67 27.28 3.38
C ASN A 669 15.26 25.87 3.21
N ALA A 670 15.03 24.96 4.16
CA ALA A 670 15.58 23.61 4.12
C ALA A 670 14.69 22.61 4.85
N PHE A 671 14.59 21.42 4.28
CA PHE A 671 13.96 20.26 4.90
C PHE A 671 14.91 19.57 5.91
N PRO A 672 14.41 18.62 6.72
CA PRO A 672 15.24 17.81 7.60
C PRO A 672 16.41 17.11 6.90
N VAL A 673 17.38 16.64 7.69
CA VAL A 673 18.55 15.92 7.16
C VAL A 673 18.12 14.52 6.71
N HIS A 674 18.55 14.13 5.50
CA HIS A 674 18.26 12.82 4.89
C HIS A 674 18.69 11.68 5.84
N PRO A 675 17.96 10.55 5.95
CA PRO A 675 18.34 9.49 6.89
C PRO A 675 19.72 8.88 6.61
N ARG A 676 20.13 8.79 5.33
CA ARG A 676 21.42 8.18 4.91
C ARG A 676 22.50 9.14 4.46
N LEU A 677 22.11 10.30 3.93
CA LEU A 677 23.01 11.15 3.15
C LEU A 677 23.36 12.39 3.96
N ASN A 678 24.56 12.93 3.77
CA ASN A 678 25.03 14.11 4.48
C ASN A 678 24.53 15.39 3.80
N ARG A 679 23.20 15.47 3.64
CA ARG A 679 22.47 16.61 3.08
C ARG A 679 21.05 16.65 3.64
N THR A 680 20.41 17.79 3.49
CA THR A 680 18.95 17.92 3.67
C THR A 680 18.19 17.22 2.54
N LEU A 681 16.91 16.95 2.77
CA LEU A 681 16.05 16.40 1.71
C LEU A 681 15.95 17.36 0.52
N THR A 682 15.81 16.77 -0.67
CA THR A 682 15.35 17.43 -1.88
C THR A 682 13.84 17.70 -1.81
N VAL A 683 13.33 18.53 -2.74
CA VAL A 683 11.89 18.76 -2.87
C VAL A 683 11.15 17.47 -3.21
N ARG A 684 11.67 16.66 -4.14
CA ARG A 684 11.06 15.36 -4.49
C ARG A 684 10.94 14.40 -3.30
N GLU A 685 11.99 14.26 -2.51
CA GLU A 685 11.97 13.40 -1.32
C GLU A 685 10.93 13.88 -0.30
N ALA A 686 10.88 15.19 -0.04
CA ALA A 686 9.87 15.79 0.84
C ALA A 686 8.45 15.64 0.27
N ALA A 687 8.26 15.82 -1.04
CA ALA A 687 7.00 15.66 -1.73
C ALA A 687 6.46 14.22 -1.62
N ARG A 688 7.35 13.23 -1.72
CA ARG A 688 6.97 11.83 -1.52
C ARG A 688 6.60 11.53 -0.07
N ILE A 689 7.28 12.12 0.90
CA ILE A 689 6.86 12.06 2.32
C ILE A 689 5.49 12.74 2.52
N GLN A 690 5.20 13.80 1.75
CA GLN A 690 3.91 14.47 1.71
C GLN A 690 2.84 13.71 0.90
N SER A 691 3.18 12.54 0.34
CA SER A 691 2.33 11.66 -0.50
C SER A 691 1.99 12.13 -1.92
N PHE A 692 2.77 13.04 -2.49
CA PHE A 692 2.72 13.32 -3.93
C PHE A 692 3.38 12.21 -4.75
N HIS A 693 2.87 11.96 -5.97
CA HIS A 693 3.50 11.03 -6.91
C HIS A 693 4.74 11.65 -7.58
N ASP A 694 5.62 10.81 -8.12
CA ASP A 694 6.95 11.21 -8.59
C ASP A 694 6.97 12.13 -9.82
N ASN A 695 5.90 12.10 -10.60
CA ASN A 695 5.73 12.96 -11.77
C ASN A 695 5.16 14.35 -11.41
N TYR A 696 4.76 14.60 -10.16
CA TYR A 696 4.14 15.86 -9.76
C TYR A 696 5.17 16.99 -9.69
N GLU A 697 5.08 18.00 -10.52
CA GLU A 697 6.11 19.03 -10.65
C GLU A 697 5.83 20.28 -9.79
N PHE A 698 6.87 20.82 -9.17
CA PHE A 698 6.80 22.04 -8.34
C PHE A 698 7.53 23.19 -9.03
N VAL A 699 6.95 24.39 -9.00
CA VAL A 699 7.39 25.52 -9.83
C VAL A 699 8.02 26.62 -8.98
N GLY A 700 8.98 27.36 -9.55
CA GLY A 700 9.61 28.51 -8.92
C GLY A 700 10.93 28.21 -8.20
N PRO A 701 11.52 29.19 -7.49
CA PRO A 701 12.74 29.01 -6.71
C PRO A 701 12.59 27.92 -5.65
N ILE A 702 13.71 27.34 -5.21
CA ILE A 702 13.73 26.22 -4.24
C ILE A 702 12.91 26.52 -2.97
N ILE A 703 12.91 27.77 -2.51
CA ILE A 703 12.13 28.22 -1.34
C ILE A 703 10.63 28.07 -1.61
N ASN A 704 10.15 28.49 -2.77
CA ASN A 704 8.75 28.36 -3.17
C ASN A 704 8.36 26.90 -3.31
N GLN A 705 9.20 26.07 -3.94
CA GLN A 705 8.97 24.63 -4.02
C GLN A 705 8.89 23.97 -2.63
N CYS A 706 9.73 24.39 -1.67
CA CYS A 706 9.65 23.92 -0.29
C CYS A 706 8.36 24.35 0.41
N LEU A 707 7.91 25.60 0.21
CA LEU A 707 6.66 26.12 0.74
C LEU A 707 5.46 25.37 0.17
N GLN A 708 5.46 25.13 -1.13
CA GLN A 708 4.45 24.36 -1.85
C GLN A 708 4.25 22.97 -1.25
N VAL A 709 5.33 22.20 -1.06
CA VAL A 709 5.28 20.88 -0.43
C VAL A 709 4.87 20.96 1.04
N GLY A 710 5.47 21.87 1.82
CA GLY A 710 5.25 21.97 3.26
C GLY A 710 3.84 22.40 3.64
N ASN A 711 3.22 23.27 2.84
CA ASN A 711 1.89 23.81 3.08
C ASN A 711 0.77 22.92 2.54
N ALA A 712 1.01 22.14 1.49
CA ALA A 712 0.00 21.28 0.90
C ALA A 712 -0.67 20.35 1.93
N PHE A 713 -1.98 20.14 1.77
CA PHE A 713 -2.65 19.03 2.43
C PHE A 713 -2.22 17.71 1.76
N PRO A 714 -1.91 16.63 2.51
CA PRO A 714 -1.41 15.40 1.89
C PRO A 714 -2.44 14.78 0.92
N PRO A 715 -2.08 14.55 -0.37
CA PRO A 715 -3.00 13.98 -1.36
C PRO A 715 -3.63 12.66 -0.93
N LEU A 716 -2.86 11.82 -0.23
CA LEU A 716 -3.36 10.53 0.25
C LEU A 716 -4.53 10.67 1.24
N VAL A 717 -4.48 11.68 2.13
CA VAL A 717 -5.56 11.91 3.08
C VAL A 717 -6.79 12.44 2.34
N ALA A 718 -6.60 13.41 1.45
CA ALA A 718 -7.68 13.95 0.62
C ALA A 718 -8.38 12.85 -0.20
N GLN A 719 -7.62 11.92 -0.78
CA GLN A 719 -8.17 10.77 -1.49
C GLN A 719 -9.08 9.92 -0.60
N LEU A 720 -8.62 9.57 0.61
CA LEU A 720 -9.40 8.72 1.51
C LEU A 720 -10.74 9.36 1.88
N PHE A 721 -10.75 10.67 2.17
CA PHE A 721 -11.98 11.42 2.41
C PHE A 721 -12.88 11.47 1.17
N GLY A 722 -12.33 11.73 -0.02
CA GLY A 722 -13.09 11.71 -1.28
C GLY A 722 -13.73 10.36 -1.57
N GLU A 723 -13.02 9.26 -1.31
CA GLU A 723 -13.55 7.90 -1.48
C GLU A 723 -14.67 7.59 -0.48
N ARG A 724 -14.53 8.02 0.78
CA ARG A 724 -15.60 7.86 1.78
C ARG A 724 -16.83 8.67 1.37
N LEU A 725 -16.66 9.94 1.00
CA LEU A 725 -17.75 10.81 0.57
C LEU A 725 -18.50 10.20 -0.62
N ARG A 726 -17.77 9.76 -1.65
CA ARG A 726 -18.36 9.09 -2.81
C ARG A 726 -19.11 7.81 -2.43
N THR A 727 -18.63 7.09 -1.42
CA THR A 727 -19.30 5.88 -0.92
C THR A 727 -20.60 6.23 -0.22
N VAL A 728 -20.58 7.22 0.68
CA VAL A 728 -21.77 7.73 1.39
C VAL A 728 -22.83 8.19 0.40
N VAL A 729 -22.45 8.99 -0.60
CA VAL A 729 -23.37 9.48 -1.64
C VAL A 729 -23.93 8.33 -2.48
N ASN A 730 -23.08 7.46 -3.02
CA ASN A 730 -23.54 6.36 -3.88
C ASN A 730 -24.40 5.32 -3.16
N LYS A 731 -24.21 5.18 -1.85
CA LYS A 731 -24.98 4.24 -1.02
C LYS A 731 -26.14 4.89 -0.29
N ASN A 732 -26.31 6.21 -0.43
CA ASN A 732 -27.34 7.00 0.23
C ASN A 732 -27.38 6.76 1.75
N TRP A 733 -26.22 6.82 2.41
CA TRP A 733 -26.10 6.56 3.85
C TRP A 733 -26.60 7.74 4.67
N LYS A 734 -27.84 7.62 5.14
CA LYS A 734 -28.52 8.62 5.96
C LYS A 734 -28.15 8.51 7.43
N SER A 735 -28.15 9.65 8.10
CA SER A 735 -27.97 9.75 9.55
C SER A 735 -29.15 9.09 10.27
N GLY A 736 -28.89 8.15 11.19
CA GLY A 736 -29.92 7.46 11.99
C GLY A 736 -30.55 6.20 11.35
N GLU A 737 -30.43 6.00 10.04
CA GLU A 737 -31.04 4.84 9.34
C GLU A 737 -30.01 3.79 8.88
N SER A 738 -28.72 4.14 8.91
CA SER A 738 -27.65 3.25 8.45
C SER A 738 -27.35 2.16 9.49
N THR A 739 -27.27 0.89 9.07
CA THR A 739 -26.97 -0.22 10.00
C THR A 739 -25.65 0.02 10.75
N GLN A 740 -25.60 -0.33 12.04
CA GLN A 740 -24.37 -0.24 12.84
C GLN A 740 -23.21 -0.97 12.16
N LEU A 741 -23.43 -2.08 11.46
CA LEU A 741 -22.37 -2.80 10.74
C LEU A 741 -21.78 -2.00 9.56
N ALA A 742 -22.61 -1.22 8.85
CA ALA A 742 -22.19 -0.35 7.75
C ALA A 742 -21.38 0.85 8.25
N LEU A 743 -21.82 1.46 9.36
CA LEU A 743 -21.11 2.53 10.04
C LEU A 743 -19.79 2.00 10.64
N TYR A 744 -19.86 0.92 11.43
CA TYR A 744 -18.73 0.28 12.10
C TYR A 744 -17.65 -0.25 11.13
N SER A 745 -18.01 -0.67 9.92
CA SER A 745 -16.99 -1.14 8.97
C SER A 745 -16.23 0.00 8.27
N MET A 746 -16.77 1.23 8.21
CA MET A 746 -16.26 2.25 7.28
C MET A 746 -16.12 3.68 7.83
N LEU A 747 -16.80 4.01 8.93
CA LEU A 747 -16.76 5.33 9.58
C LEU A 747 -16.33 5.20 11.04
N GLU A 748 -15.48 6.10 11.49
CA GLU A 748 -15.08 6.16 12.90
C GLU A 748 -16.29 6.57 13.77
N GLU A 749 -16.60 5.81 14.82
CA GLU A 749 -17.64 6.21 15.78
C GLU A 749 -17.21 7.50 16.50
N LEU A 750 -18.16 8.39 16.77
CA LEU A 750 -17.91 9.57 17.59
C LEU A 750 -17.71 9.10 19.03
N ASP A 751 -16.46 9.09 19.47
CA ASP A 751 -16.15 8.92 20.89
C ASP A 751 -16.57 10.21 21.60
N ALA A 752 -17.52 10.11 22.54
CA ALA A 752 -18.12 11.24 23.24
C ALA A 752 -17.12 12.02 24.13
N ASN A 753 -15.88 11.52 24.23
CA ASN A 753 -14.82 12.04 25.10
C ASN A 753 -13.87 13.07 24.42
N TYR A 754 -14.15 13.50 23.18
CA TYR A 754 -13.32 14.46 22.44
C TYR A 754 -14.00 15.81 22.12
N LEU A 755 -15.19 16.07 22.68
CA LEU A 755 -15.79 17.40 22.78
C LEU A 755 -15.31 18.09 24.05
#